data_AF-A0A8T3ASC9-F1
#
_entry.id   AF-A0A8T3ASC9-F1
#
_cell.length_a   1.000
_cell.length_b   1.000
_cell.length_c   1.000
_cell.angle_alpha   90.00
_cell.angle_beta   90.00
_cell.angle_gamma   90.00
#
_symmetry.space_group_name_H-M   'P 1'
#
loop_
_entity.id
_entity.type
_entity.pdbx_description
1 polymer ?
#
loop_
_entity_poly.entity_id
_entity_poly.type
_entity_poly.pdbx_seq_one_letter_code
_entity_poly.pdbx_strand_id
1 'polypeptide(L)'
;MSEWCSSGSRKVPPDQMTLVKEACQSALMMRWAGIHHSYFWKLKVDRILLDVLIGNTSTAFGNEIVFHPEDIIAEFSSSCIEIRSYIWNILGYIAAHCAEDFLPYNGKSGYLEVLINIACLMANEFWYNGKTCSSSNFCEVEPISRAVLLMVFSPCKFISSQARNCIAKVAWTSGTEYLEKLLGSLMFNFSGDASPVSYSLHTLINLISLACYSTLPLYQQFIVQRKGIDLLADIIRKCLKNETHVSMSNITSHLHGASDGKLCCWSNIEDWVGGDLILFHSLQILSQLIPFSNFICDYSKIISRDSVTSNNLGVLVESLFKSLSSILDNTYSPGSRWYAQYVLSFFGLFGFPSKLGKRMGVSLTENELADIQFLFTNGQPLRVHGSILVAVCPYLLPPKDSFIKKSLLDCESLKGNRQHGTNFRYEVKLSERVDSSALMKILDYIYTGFIIVEDDEVKPVRILAKRCGLNSLSYMLDKKLPEWGTPVPNCDFSHALEPAEHHLSDTILEANEITGVTWTCAMCVLTLPHIHAHRVILWSNCGYLRALFQSGMSESYSAIIKVPIGFPALTKLVAWFYTGELPRINLDCNWNNMTTNQQLHELQSYVELSWLAEFWLLEEVREEALNVVLSCLELNQKLSMEIINFALELHQWRIVEAAASNIAPLYPKMRDSGDLENFSEEAVDLLRSEYVRRSQKGFSKDG
;
A
#
# COMPACT_ATOMS: atom_id res chain seq x y z
N MET A 1 -36.74 -8.52 -16.35
CA MET A 1 -37.13 -8.17 -14.96
C MET A 1 -38.64 -7.89 -14.79
N SER A 2 -39.47 -7.91 -15.85
CA SER A 2 -40.91 -7.62 -15.78
C SER A 2 -41.81 -8.78 -15.30
N GLU A 3 -41.29 -9.99 -15.14
CA GLU A 3 -42.05 -11.14 -14.63
C GLU A 3 -41.99 -11.33 -13.10
N TRP A 4 -41.24 -10.48 -12.38
CA TRP A 4 -41.18 -10.52 -10.92
C TRP A 4 -42.45 -10.02 -10.22
N CYS A 5 -43.36 -9.36 -10.96
CA CYS A 5 -44.50 -8.65 -10.40
C CYS A 5 -45.84 -9.43 -10.47
N SER A 6 -45.88 -10.64 -11.03
CA SER A 6 -47.15 -11.25 -11.48
C SER A 6 -47.69 -12.43 -10.66
N SER A 7 -47.06 -12.85 -9.56
CA SER A 7 -47.60 -13.92 -8.71
C SER A 7 -47.81 -13.44 -7.27
N GLY A 8 -49.05 -13.60 -6.77
CA GLY A 8 -49.51 -13.13 -5.45
C GLY A 8 -48.88 -13.80 -4.22
N SER A 9 -47.66 -14.31 -4.34
CA SER A 9 -46.84 -14.74 -3.22
C SER A 9 -46.03 -13.55 -2.70
N ARG A 10 -46.39 -13.05 -1.51
CA ARG A 10 -45.74 -11.91 -0.83
C ARG A 10 -44.36 -12.26 -0.21
N LYS A 11 -43.76 -13.40 -0.59
CA LYS A 11 -42.46 -13.88 -0.12
C LYS A 11 -41.66 -14.45 -1.29
N VAL A 12 -40.34 -14.24 -1.27
CA VAL A 12 -39.40 -14.87 -2.21
C VAL A 12 -39.60 -16.39 -2.16
N PRO A 13 -39.97 -17.04 -3.28
CA PRO A 13 -40.14 -18.48 -3.33
C PRO A 13 -38.84 -19.21 -2.93
N PRO A 14 -38.90 -20.32 -2.16
CA PRO A 14 -37.71 -21.04 -1.70
C PRO A 14 -36.77 -21.50 -2.83
N ASP A 15 -37.34 -21.81 -4.00
CA ASP A 15 -36.64 -22.18 -5.24
C ASP A 15 -35.86 -21.03 -5.88
N GLN A 16 -36.24 -19.78 -5.60
CA GLN A 16 -35.52 -18.59 -6.07
C GLN A 16 -34.52 -18.04 -5.05
N MET A 17 -34.51 -18.55 -3.81
CA MET A 17 -33.60 -18.10 -2.76
C MET A 17 -32.12 -18.31 -3.15
N THR A 18 -31.82 -19.40 -3.84
CA THR A 18 -30.48 -19.67 -4.38
C THR A 18 -30.05 -18.60 -5.37
N LEU A 19 -30.95 -18.16 -6.26
CA LEU A 19 -30.66 -17.11 -7.23
C LEU A 19 -30.39 -15.76 -6.54
N VAL A 20 -31.17 -15.43 -5.50
CA VAL A 20 -30.96 -14.21 -4.71
C VAL A 20 -29.61 -14.27 -3.97
N LYS A 21 -29.24 -15.43 -3.42
CA LYS A 21 -27.94 -15.63 -2.78
C LYS A 21 -26.79 -15.44 -3.76
N GLU A 22 -26.86 -16.04 -4.94
CA GLU A 22 -25.85 -15.87 -6.02
C GLU A 22 -25.78 -14.41 -6.51
N ALA A 23 -26.92 -13.73 -6.64
CA ALA A 23 -26.95 -12.31 -7.01
C ALA A 23 -26.30 -11.44 -5.93
N CYS A 24 -26.55 -11.72 -4.65
CA CYS A 24 -25.93 -11.03 -3.51
C CYS A 24 -24.41 -11.30 -3.42
N GLN A 25 -23.98 -12.53 -3.69
CA GLN A 25 -22.57 -12.91 -3.78
C GLN A 25 -21.89 -12.17 -4.94
N SER A 26 -22.51 -12.15 -6.11
CA SER A 26 -22.01 -11.41 -7.28
C SER A 26 -21.91 -9.91 -7.01
N ALA A 27 -22.87 -9.34 -6.27
CA ALA A 27 -22.87 -7.94 -5.86
C ALA A 27 -21.76 -7.59 -4.86
N LEU A 28 -21.01 -8.56 -4.31
CA LEU A 28 -19.80 -8.27 -3.54
C LEU A 28 -18.70 -7.61 -4.38
N MET A 29 -18.82 -7.60 -5.71
CA MET A 29 -17.98 -6.77 -6.58
C MET A 29 -18.00 -5.28 -6.19
N MET A 30 -19.04 -4.81 -5.49
CA MET A 30 -19.13 -3.44 -4.94
C MET A 30 -18.03 -3.13 -3.92
N ARG A 31 -17.27 -4.13 -3.46
CA ARG A 31 -16.06 -3.89 -2.65
C ARG A 31 -15.03 -3.07 -3.40
N TRP A 32 -15.04 -3.14 -4.73
CA TRP A 32 -13.97 -2.67 -5.57
C TRP A 32 -14.22 -1.25 -6.03
N ALA A 33 -13.29 -0.33 -5.85
CA ALA A 33 -13.44 1.01 -6.39
C ALA A 33 -13.72 0.97 -7.91
N GLY A 34 -14.72 1.73 -8.37
CA GLY A 34 -15.08 1.73 -9.79
C GLY A 34 -16.40 2.41 -10.13
N ILE A 35 -16.63 2.62 -11.43
CA ILE A 35 -17.83 3.28 -11.95
C ILE A 35 -19.13 2.51 -11.70
N HIS A 36 -19.03 1.21 -11.38
CA HIS A 36 -20.18 0.34 -11.12
C HIS A 36 -21.02 0.80 -9.92
N HIS A 37 -20.44 1.44 -8.90
CA HIS A 37 -21.20 2.03 -7.79
C HIS A 37 -22.23 3.05 -8.26
N SER A 38 -21.84 3.90 -9.23
CA SER A 38 -22.75 4.90 -9.80
C SER A 38 -23.92 4.25 -10.54
N TYR A 39 -23.70 3.10 -11.19
CA TYR A 39 -24.76 2.34 -11.85
C TYR A 39 -25.71 1.70 -10.84
N PHE A 40 -25.20 1.17 -9.73
CA PHE A 40 -26.02 0.63 -8.64
C PHE A 40 -26.97 1.69 -8.06
N TRP A 41 -26.47 2.90 -7.84
CA TRP A 41 -27.32 4.02 -7.43
C TRP A 41 -28.36 4.41 -8.49
N LYS A 42 -27.98 4.46 -9.77
CA LYS A 42 -28.91 4.71 -10.88
C LYS A 42 -30.03 3.66 -10.97
N LEU A 43 -29.74 2.42 -10.60
CA LEU A 43 -30.68 1.31 -10.61
C LEU A 43 -31.56 1.23 -9.35
N LYS A 44 -31.48 2.21 -8.44
CA LYS A 44 -32.25 2.27 -7.18
C LYS A 44 -32.05 1.01 -6.33
N VAL A 45 -30.78 0.60 -6.19
CA VAL A 45 -30.44 -0.60 -5.40
C VAL A 45 -30.88 -0.48 -3.95
N ASP A 46 -30.95 0.73 -3.39
CA ASP A 46 -31.46 1.01 -2.05
C ASP A 46 -32.89 0.47 -1.84
N ARG A 47 -33.77 0.67 -2.81
CA ARG A 47 -35.12 0.08 -2.77
C ARG A 47 -35.07 -1.45 -2.80
N ILE A 48 -34.24 -2.01 -3.69
CA ILE A 48 -34.12 -3.47 -3.85
C ILE A 48 -33.61 -4.11 -2.57
N LEU A 49 -32.60 -3.52 -1.92
CA LEU A 49 -32.05 -4.03 -0.66
C LEU A 49 -33.11 -4.02 0.45
N LEU A 50 -33.92 -2.96 0.55
CA LEU A 50 -35.00 -2.89 1.53
C LEU A 50 -36.10 -3.93 1.26
N ASP A 51 -36.53 -4.07 0.00
CA ASP A 51 -37.54 -5.05 -0.40
C ASP A 51 -37.08 -6.49 -0.06
N VAL A 52 -35.79 -6.79 -0.24
CA VAL A 52 -35.20 -8.10 0.12
C VAL A 52 -35.12 -8.29 1.64
N LEU A 53 -34.78 -7.26 2.43
CA LEU A 53 -34.74 -7.34 3.90
C LEU A 53 -36.12 -7.67 4.50
N ILE A 54 -37.17 -7.01 4.00
CA ILE A 54 -38.56 -7.21 4.44
C ILE A 54 -39.14 -8.50 3.84
N GLY A 55 -38.58 -8.97 2.72
CA GLY A 55 -39.05 -10.15 2.01
C GLY A 55 -40.34 -9.93 1.23
N ASN A 56 -40.67 -8.67 0.90
CA ASN A 56 -41.92 -8.28 0.23
C ASN A 56 -41.63 -7.29 -0.91
N THR A 57 -41.93 -7.66 -2.16
CA THR A 57 -41.76 -6.84 -3.37
C THR A 57 -43.00 -5.96 -3.61
N SER A 58 -43.43 -5.18 -2.63
CA SER A 58 -44.67 -4.43 -2.78
C SER A 58 -44.49 -3.09 -3.50
N THR A 59 -45.39 -2.82 -4.46
CA THR A 59 -45.73 -1.48 -4.95
C THR A 59 -46.58 -0.69 -3.94
N ALA A 60 -46.86 -1.25 -2.75
CA ALA A 60 -47.75 -0.66 -1.74
C ALA A 60 -47.13 0.53 -0.98
N PHE A 61 -45.84 0.78 -1.15
CA PHE A 61 -45.15 1.94 -0.56
C PHE A 61 -45.33 3.24 -1.38
N GLY A 62 -46.21 3.21 -2.38
CA GLY A 62 -46.61 4.38 -3.14
C GLY A 62 -47.60 5.24 -2.35
N ASN A 63 -47.04 6.25 -1.66
CA ASN A 63 -47.66 7.49 -1.15
C ASN A 63 -47.69 7.60 0.38
N GLU A 64 -46.81 8.48 0.89
CA GLU A 64 -46.86 9.15 2.20
C GLU A 64 -47.00 8.25 3.44
N ILE A 65 -45.92 7.56 3.82
CA ILE A 65 -45.81 6.97 5.16
C ILE A 65 -44.42 7.30 5.71
N VAL A 66 -44.39 7.94 6.87
CA VAL A 66 -43.19 8.10 7.70
C VAL A 66 -42.84 6.71 8.22
N PHE A 67 -41.68 6.19 7.81
CA PHE A 67 -41.22 4.87 8.24
C PHE A 67 -40.62 4.98 9.64
N HIS A 68 -41.15 4.19 10.59
CA HIS A 68 -40.49 3.94 11.88
C HIS A 68 -39.60 2.70 11.72
N PRO A 69 -38.26 2.83 11.85
CA PRO A 69 -37.34 1.72 11.67
C PRO A 69 -37.62 0.50 12.56
N GLU A 70 -38.15 0.72 13.76
CA GLU A 70 -38.47 -0.31 14.74
C GLU A 70 -39.57 -1.26 14.23
N ASP A 71 -40.59 -0.72 13.56
CA ASP A 71 -41.68 -1.49 12.97
C ASP A 71 -41.17 -2.37 11.83
N ILE A 72 -40.21 -1.86 11.04
CA ILE A 72 -39.61 -2.60 9.91
C ILE A 72 -38.74 -3.75 10.42
N ILE A 73 -37.97 -3.54 11.48
CA ILE A 73 -37.14 -4.59 12.08
C ILE A 73 -38.01 -5.76 12.57
N ALA A 74 -39.20 -5.49 13.11
CA ALA A 74 -40.14 -6.52 13.53
C ALA A 74 -40.71 -7.34 12.36
N GLU A 75 -40.74 -6.79 11.15
CA GLU A 75 -41.23 -7.45 9.93
C GLU A 75 -40.16 -8.29 9.20
N PHE A 76 -38.92 -8.28 9.68
CA PHE A 76 -37.81 -8.99 9.03
C PHE A 76 -38.08 -10.49 8.87
N SER A 77 -38.01 -10.98 7.63
CA SER A 77 -38.24 -12.41 7.36
C SER A 77 -37.11 -13.26 7.95
N SER A 78 -37.46 -14.22 8.82
CA SER A 78 -36.53 -15.23 9.35
C SER A 78 -35.93 -16.13 8.27
N SER A 79 -36.54 -16.20 7.09
CA SER A 79 -36.05 -16.98 5.94
C SER A 79 -34.83 -16.37 5.24
N CYS A 80 -34.44 -15.12 5.57
CA CYS A 80 -33.41 -14.37 4.85
C CYS A 80 -32.14 -14.11 5.68
N ILE A 81 -31.98 -14.72 6.86
CA ILE A 81 -30.85 -14.47 7.78
C ILE A 81 -29.49 -14.58 7.06
N GLU A 82 -29.29 -15.62 6.24
CA GLU A 82 -28.03 -15.79 5.47
C GLU A 82 -27.78 -14.67 4.44
N ILE A 83 -28.84 -14.03 3.93
CA ILE A 83 -28.75 -12.98 2.90
C ILE A 83 -28.51 -11.61 3.53
N ARG A 84 -28.97 -11.38 4.76
CA ARG A 84 -28.81 -10.07 5.43
C ARG A 84 -27.34 -9.66 5.56
N SER A 85 -26.45 -10.61 5.85
CA SER A 85 -25.01 -10.35 5.89
C SER A 85 -24.47 -9.82 4.55
N TYR A 86 -24.98 -10.31 3.41
CA TYR A 86 -24.62 -9.76 2.10
C TYR A 86 -25.21 -8.38 1.87
N ILE A 87 -26.46 -8.14 2.27
CA ILE A 87 -27.13 -6.84 2.13
C ILE A 87 -26.35 -5.75 2.88
N TRP A 88 -25.96 -6.01 4.13
CA TRP A 88 -25.17 -5.07 4.91
C TRP A 88 -23.82 -4.78 4.27
N ASN A 89 -23.17 -5.82 3.73
CA ASN A 89 -21.93 -5.64 3.00
C ASN A 89 -22.10 -4.77 1.75
N ILE A 90 -23.10 -5.08 0.91
CA ILE A 90 -23.40 -4.31 -0.30
C ILE A 90 -23.65 -2.85 0.07
N LEU A 91 -24.51 -2.58 1.07
CA LEU A 91 -24.82 -1.23 1.53
C LEU A 91 -23.57 -0.49 2.03
N GLY A 92 -22.76 -1.14 2.86
CA GLY A 92 -21.54 -0.57 3.42
C GLY A 92 -20.52 -0.20 2.35
N TYR A 93 -20.23 -1.10 1.41
CA TYR A 93 -19.25 -0.83 0.36
C TYR A 93 -19.74 0.19 -0.67
N ILE A 94 -21.02 0.16 -1.03
CA ILE A 94 -21.62 1.18 -1.87
C ILE A 94 -21.54 2.57 -1.19
N ALA A 95 -21.71 2.64 0.14
CA ALA A 95 -21.52 3.87 0.91
C ALA A 95 -20.06 4.33 0.95
N ALA A 96 -19.11 3.40 1.14
CA ALA A 96 -17.68 3.70 1.21
C ALA A 96 -17.13 4.33 -0.08
N HIS A 97 -17.67 3.91 -1.24
CA HIS A 97 -17.26 4.39 -2.57
C HIS A 97 -18.24 5.41 -3.18
N CYS A 98 -19.14 5.97 -2.37
CA CYS A 98 -20.12 6.95 -2.82
C CYS A 98 -19.48 8.34 -2.98
N ALA A 99 -19.66 8.99 -4.13
CA ALA A 99 -19.08 10.31 -4.40
C ALA A 99 -19.52 11.37 -3.38
N GLU A 100 -18.64 12.35 -3.08
CA GLU A 100 -18.90 13.39 -2.07
C GLU A 100 -20.16 14.22 -2.36
N ASP A 101 -20.46 14.45 -3.65
CA ASP A 101 -21.55 15.27 -4.16
C ASP A 101 -22.84 14.48 -4.43
N PHE A 102 -22.88 13.19 -4.08
CA PHE A 102 -24.07 12.38 -4.23
C PHE A 102 -25.23 12.93 -3.39
N LEU A 103 -26.37 13.14 -4.04
CA LEU A 103 -27.63 13.49 -3.41
C LEU A 103 -28.69 12.43 -3.77
N PRO A 104 -29.42 11.88 -2.79
CA PRO A 104 -30.53 10.98 -3.08
C PRO A 104 -31.61 11.74 -3.85
N TYR A 105 -32.13 11.13 -4.93
CA TYR A 105 -33.17 11.74 -5.77
C TYR A 105 -34.45 12.01 -4.96
N ASN A 106 -34.96 13.25 -5.07
CA ASN A 106 -36.33 13.68 -4.75
C ASN A 106 -36.79 13.64 -3.27
N GLY A 107 -36.18 14.40 -2.36
CA GLY A 107 -36.83 15.17 -1.26
C GLY A 107 -37.92 14.56 -0.35
N LYS A 108 -38.25 13.27 -0.47
CA LYS A 108 -39.16 12.46 0.36
C LYS A 108 -38.31 11.34 0.95
N SER A 109 -38.49 11.01 2.24
CA SER A 109 -37.68 10.05 3.01
C SER A 109 -37.22 8.87 2.15
N GLY A 110 -35.95 8.91 1.73
CA GLY A 110 -35.42 7.97 0.74
C GLY A 110 -35.26 6.57 1.35
N TYR A 111 -35.44 5.52 0.56
CA TYR A 111 -35.20 4.14 1.00
C TYR A 111 -33.80 3.96 1.63
N LEU A 112 -32.80 4.67 1.09
CA LEU A 112 -31.47 4.76 1.67
C LEU A 112 -31.45 5.30 3.10
N GLU A 113 -32.24 6.34 3.41
CA GLU A 113 -32.31 6.91 4.76
C GLU A 113 -32.87 5.87 5.75
N VAL A 114 -33.92 5.16 5.34
CA VAL A 114 -34.52 4.07 6.13
C VAL A 114 -33.51 2.96 6.38
N LEU A 115 -32.76 2.53 5.35
CA LEU A 115 -31.72 1.51 5.48
C LEU A 115 -30.60 1.94 6.44
N ILE A 116 -30.15 3.19 6.36
CA ILE A 116 -29.14 3.74 7.29
C ILE A 116 -29.66 3.69 8.73
N ASN A 117 -30.91 4.12 8.95
CA ASN A 117 -31.52 4.14 10.28
C ASN A 117 -31.64 2.74 10.87
N ILE A 118 -32.13 1.77 10.08
CA ILE A 118 -32.24 0.36 10.47
C ILE A 118 -30.86 -0.21 10.84
N ALA A 119 -29.86 -0.01 9.98
CA ALA A 119 -28.50 -0.50 10.23
C ALA A 119 -27.92 0.06 11.53
N CYS A 120 -28.07 1.36 11.78
CA CYS A 120 -27.56 2.02 12.99
C CYS A 120 -28.25 1.53 14.27
N LEU A 121 -29.58 1.37 14.23
CA LEU A 121 -30.35 0.90 15.39
C LEU A 121 -29.98 -0.54 15.76
N MET A 122 -29.97 -1.44 14.78
CA MET A 122 -29.61 -2.84 15.00
C MET A 122 -28.16 -2.98 15.47
N ALA A 123 -27.21 -2.27 14.85
CA ALA A 123 -25.82 -2.29 15.29
C ALA A 123 -25.69 -1.83 16.74
N ASN A 124 -26.37 -0.74 17.13
CA ASN A 124 -26.33 -0.27 18.51
C ASN A 124 -26.96 -1.27 19.50
N GLU A 125 -28.07 -1.91 19.13
CA GLU A 125 -28.67 -2.96 19.96
C GLU A 125 -27.67 -4.08 20.24
N PHE A 126 -26.94 -4.54 19.21
CA PHE A 126 -25.87 -5.53 19.39
C PHE A 126 -24.72 -5.03 20.25
N TRP A 127 -24.30 -3.77 20.04
CA TRP A 127 -23.23 -3.14 20.82
C TRP A 127 -23.57 -3.08 22.31
N TYR A 128 -24.80 -2.67 22.66
CA TYR A 128 -25.24 -2.49 24.05
C TYR A 128 -25.62 -3.81 24.75
N ASN A 129 -26.38 -4.68 24.07
CA ASN A 129 -26.99 -5.90 24.65
C ASN A 129 -26.17 -7.18 24.46
N GLY A 130 -24.91 -7.08 23.99
CA GLY A 130 -24.01 -8.16 23.51
C GLY A 130 -23.74 -9.38 24.39
N LYS A 131 -24.52 -9.62 25.45
CA LYS A 131 -24.58 -10.86 26.25
C LYS A 131 -25.75 -11.79 25.91
N THR A 132 -26.71 -11.39 25.06
CA THR A 132 -27.99 -12.13 24.85
C THR A 132 -28.18 -12.77 23.48
N CYS A 133 -27.18 -12.76 22.60
CA CYS A 133 -27.33 -13.34 21.26
C CYS A 133 -27.14 -14.86 21.24
N SER A 134 -28.10 -15.58 20.66
CA SER A 134 -27.96 -16.98 20.24
C SER A 134 -26.88 -17.13 19.17
N SER A 135 -26.33 -18.34 18.99
CA SER A 135 -25.28 -18.66 18.01
C SER A 135 -25.61 -18.22 16.57
N SER A 136 -26.89 -18.14 16.20
CA SER A 136 -27.37 -17.66 14.91
C SER A 136 -27.16 -16.16 14.67
N ASN A 137 -27.23 -15.33 15.71
CA ASN A 137 -27.20 -13.87 15.58
C ASN A 137 -25.77 -13.33 15.42
N PHE A 138 -24.76 -14.08 15.86
CA PHE A 138 -23.35 -13.72 15.67
C PHE A 138 -22.94 -13.57 14.19
N CYS A 139 -23.68 -14.21 13.27
CA CYS A 139 -23.43 -14.14 11.83
C CYS A 139 -23.74 -12.76 11.22
N GLU A 140 -24.62 -11.96 11.84
CA GLU A 140 -25.04 -10.64 11.33
C GLU A 140 -24.34 -9.46 12.03
N VAL A 141 -23.86 -9.64 13.27
CA VAL A 141 -23.27 -8.55 14.10
C VAL A 141 -22.09 -7.88 13.42
N GLU A 142 -21.20 -8.66 12.81
CA GLU A 142 -20.02 -8.11 12.16
C GLU A 142 -20.34 -7.39 10.85
N PRO A 143 -21.09 -7.99 9.90
CA PRO A 143 -21.49 -7.31 8.67
C PRO A 143 -22.22 -6.00 8.91
N ILE A 144 -23.15 -5.96 9.89
CA ILE A 144 -23.90 -4.74 10.18
C ILE A 144 -23.03 -3.68 10.85
N SER A 145 -22.16 -4.07 11.79
CA SER A 145 -21.23 -3.14 12.43
C SER A 145 -20.25 -2.54 11.41
N ARG A 146 -19.71 -3.36 10.50
CA ARG A 146 -18.86 -2.90 9.40
C ARG A 146 -19.63 -1.97 8.46
N ALA A 147 -20.87 -2.30 8.11
CA ALA A 147 -21.67 -1.44 7.24
C ALA A 147 -21.90 -0.06 7.85
N VAL A 148 -22.26 0.00 9.14
CA VAL A 148 -22.43 1.27 9.88
C VAL A 148 -21.12 2.05 9.93
N LEU A 149 -19.98 1.39 10.19
CA LEU A 149 -18.68 2.03 10.15
C LEU A 149 -18.39 2.67 8.78
N LEU A 150 -18.57 1.91 7.69
CA LEU A 150 -18.34 2.40 6.33
C LEU A 150 -19.29 3.57 5.98
N MET A 151 -20.52 3.57 6.48
CA MET A 151 -21.45 4.69 6.32
C MET A 151 -20.99 5.94 7.10
N VAL A 152 -20.54 5.78 8.34
CA VAL A 152 -20.04 6.89 9.19
C VAL A 152 -18.81 7.57 8.59
N PHE A 153 -17.93 6.77 7.96
CA PHE A 153 -16.72 7.22 7.28
C PHE A 153 -16.90 7.42 5.78
N SER A 154 -18.14 7.40 5.27
CA SER A 154 -18.43 7.61 3.85
C SER A 154 -17.97 9.00 3.38
N PRO A 155 -17.35 9.11 2.19
CA PRO A 155 -17.04 10.41 1.59
C PRO A 155 -18.31 11.20 1.24
N CYS A 156 -19.44 10.52 1.01
CA CYS A 156 -20.73 11.17 0.81
C CYS A 156 -21.21 11.85 2.11
N LYS A 157 -21.33 13.19 2.08
CA LYS A 157 -21.77 13.99 3.23
C LYS A 157 -23.18 13.66 3.67
N PHE A 158 -24.07 13.29 2.75
CA PHE A 158 -25.43 12.89 3.08
C PHE A 158 -25.43 11.60 3.92
N ILE A 159 -24.76 10.54 3.43
CA ILE A 159 -24.73 9.23 4.11
C ILE A 159 -24.04 9.36 5.48
N SER A 160 -22.85 9.98 5.51
CA SER A 160 -22.08 10.11 6.75
C SER A 160 -22.79 10.96 7.80
N SER A 161 -23.43 12.08 7.42
CA SER A 161 -24.21 12.88 8.37
C SER A 161 -25.44 12.15 8.88
N GLN A 162 -26.18 11.43 8.02
CA GLN A 162 -27.33 10.63 8.46
C GLN A 162 -26.92 9.54 9.45
N ALA A 163 -25.88 8.76 9.13
CA ALA A 163 -25.39 7.71 10.00
C ALA A 163 -24.92 8.26 11.37
N ARG A 164 -24.12 9.33 11.38
CA ARG A 164 -23.66 9.97 12.62
C ARG A 164 -24.82 10.53 13.44
N ASN A 165 -25.83 11.14 12.80
CA ASN A 165 -27.02 11.64 13.50
C ASN A 165 -27.80 10.50 14.15
N CYS A 166 -27.95 9.36 13.48
CA CYS A 166 -28.62 8.18 14.04
C CYS A 166 -27.85 7.61 15.23
N ILE A 167 -26.54 7.40 15.10
CA ILE A 167 -25.71 6.92 16.20
C ILE A 167 -25.76 7.90 17.37
N ALA A 168 -25.69 9.22 17.12
CA ALA A 168 -25.83 10.22 18.17
C ALA A 168 -27.17 10.06 18.90
N LYS A 169 -28.31 10.05 18.20
CA LYS A 169 -29.63 9.91 18.84
C LYS A 169 -29.71 8.68 19.75
N VAL A 170 -29.16 7.56 19.30
CA VAL A 170 -29.16 6.34 20.11
C VAL A 170 -28.21 6.47 21.30
N ALA A 171 -27.01 7.02 21.10
CA ALA A 171 -26.04 7.29 22.16
C ALA A 171 -26.62 8.16 23.30
N TRP A 172 -27.41 9.18 22.96
CA TRP A 172 -28.09 10.05 23.91
C TRP A 172 -29.03 9.27 24.85
N THR A 173 -29.67 8.21 24.37
CA THR A 173 -30.56 7.37 25.20
C THR A 173 -29.80 6.45 26.16
N SER A 174 -28.61 5.98 25.76
CA SER A 174 -27.77 5.09 26.56
C SER A 174 -26.79 5.82 27.50
N GLY A 175 -26.61 7.12 27.34
CA GLY A 175 -25.65 7.91 28.13
C GLY A 175 -24.18 7.55 27.86
N THR A 176 -23.29 7.89 28.78
CA THR A 176 -21.84 7.56 28.70
C THR A 176 -21.48 6.22 29.32
N GLU A 177 -22.42 5.56 30.01
CA GLU A 177 -22.20 4.29 30.73
C GLU A 177 -21.72 3.17 29.80
N TYR A 178 -22.33 3.06 28.61
CA TYR A 178 -21.91 2.09 27.61
C TYR A 178 -20.45 2.30 27.19
N LEU A 179 -20.05 3.56 26.96
CA LEU A 179 -18.71 3.90 26.51
C LEU A 179 -17.66 3.65 27.62
N GLU A 180 -18.01 3.86 28.88
CA GLU A 180 -17.16 3.48 30.01
C GLU A 180 -16.96 1.96 30.08
N LYS A 181 -18.03 1.19 29.92
CA LYS A 181 -17.97 -0.28 29.85
C LYS A 181 -17.15 -0.76 28.65
N LEU A 182 -17.29 -0.10 27.50
CA LEU A 182 -16.55 -0.39 26.27
C LEU A 182 -15.04 -0.18 26.47
N LEU A 183 -14.65 1.00 26.98
CA LEU A 183 -13.26 1.32 27.28
C LEU A 183 -12.69 0.39 28.35
N GLY A 184 -13.46 0.10 29.41
CA GLY A 184 -13.07 -0.85 30.45
C GLY A 184 -12.84 -2.27 29.91
N SER A 185 -13.69 -2.73 28.96
CA SER A 185 -13.52 -4.03 28.30
C SER A 185 -12.26 -4.07 27.44
N LEU A 186 -11.98 -3.02 26.68
CA LEU A 186 -10.76 -2.94 25.88
C LEU A 186 -9.53 -2.87 26.78
N MET A 187 -9.54 -2.05 27.84
CA MET A 187 -8.47 -2.00 28.82
C MET A 187 -8.18 -3.37 29.42
N PHE A 188 -9.21 -4.09 29.86
CA PHE A 188 -9.06 -5.43 30.43
C PHE A 188 -8.44 -6.43 29.45
N ASN A 189 -8.90 -6.43 28.20
CA ASN A 189 -8.38 -7.33 27.16
C ASN A 189 -6.91 -7.06 26.83
N PHE A 190 -6.43 -5.83 27.01
CA PHE A 190 -5.06 -5.43 26.66
C PHE A 190 -4.17 -5.11 27.87
N SER A 191 -4.62 -5.28 29.12
CA SER A 191 -3.82 -5.00 30.33
C SER A 191 -3.03 -6.19 30.92
N GLY A 192 -3.23 -7.44 30.47
CA GLY A 192 -2.58 -8.64 31.04
C GLY A 192 -1.82 -9.53 30.06
N ASP A 193 -1.16 -10.58 30.60
CA ASP A 193 -0.49 -11.70 29.89
C ASP A 193 -1.48 -12.78 29.38
N ALA A 194 -2.78 -12.53 29.46
CA ALA A 194 -3.79 -13.49 29.05
C ALA A 194 -3.83 -13.64 27.52
N SER A 195 -3.95 -14.88 27.03
CA SER A 195 -3.90 -15.16 25.59
C SER A 195 -5.02 -14.41 24.84
N PRO A 196 -4.71 -13.62 23.80
CA PRO A 196 -5.67 -12.74 23.13
C PRO A 196 -6.63 -13.46 22.15
N VAL A 197 -6.47 -14.77 21.99
CA VAL A 197 -7.05 -15.51 20.86
C VAL A 197 -8.55 -15.84 21.05
N SER A 198 -9.08 -15.91 22.29
CA SER A 198 -10.49 -16.31 22.51
C SER A 198 -11.53 -15.18 22.45
N TYR A 199 -11.12 -13.91 22.29
CA TYR A 199 -12.01 -12.74 22.27
C TYR A 199 -11.83 -11.83 21.04
N SER A 200 -11.29 -12.36 19.94
CA SER A 200 -10.93 -11.60 18.73
C SER A 200 -12.11 -10.85 18.09
N LEU A 201 -13.25 -11.52 17.90
CA LEU A 201 -14.44 -10.92 17.31
C LEU A 201 -15.05 -9.85 18.23
N HIS A 202 -15.18 -10.13 19.53
CA HIS A 202 -15.74 -9.16 20.47
C HIS A 202 -14.88 -7.89 20.57
N THR A 203 -13.55 -8.06 20.59
CA THR A 203 -12.60 -6.95 20.56
C THR A 203 -12.73 -6.13 19.27
N LEU A 204 -12.88 -6.79 18.12
CA LEU A 204 -13.12 -6.10 16.85
C LEU A 204 -14.41 -5.30 16.88
N ILE A 205 -15.53 -5.90 17.31
CA ILE A 205 -16.82 -5.18 17.41
C ILE A 205 -16.72 -3.99 18.36
N ASN A 206 -16.00 -4.14 19.48
CA ASN A 206 -15.77 -3.05 20.43
C ASN A 206 -14.93 -1.92 19.81
N LEU A 207 -13.95 -2.24 18.97
CA LEU A 207 -13.19 -1.23 18.24
C LEU A 207 -14.02 -0.55 17.15
N ILE A 208 -14.85 -1.31 16.41
CA ILE A 208 -15.75 -0.74 15.41
C ILE A 208 -16.76 0.21 16.05
N SER A 209 -17.37 -0.18 17.18
CA SER A 209 -18.28 0.70 17.90
C SER A 209 -17.56 1.94 18.42
N LEU A 210 -16.36 1.78 19.01
CA LEU A 210 -15.54 2.91 19.47
C LEU A 210 -15.16 3.86 18.32
N ALA A 211 -14.86 3.33 17.12
CA ALA A 211 -14.57 4.13 15.93
C ALA A 211 -15.79 4.93 15.46
N CYS A 212 -17.00 4.36 15.53
CA CYS A 212 -18.22 5.08 15.24
C CYS A 212 -18.46 6.21 16.26
N TYR A 213 -18.35 5.92 17.57
CA TYR A 213 -18.51 6.91 18.64
C TYR A 213 -17.44 8.00 18.61
N SER A 214 -16.22 7.68 18.20
CA SER A 214 -15.14 8.66 18.08
C SER A 214 -15.35 9.67 16.95
N THR A 215 -16.37 9.51 16.09
CA THR A 215 -16.74 10.55 15.11
C THR A 215 -17.65 11.64 15.67
N LEU A 216 -18.12 11.49 16.91
CA LEU A 216 -19.05 12.41 17.56
C LEU A 216 -18.31 13.37 18.52
N PRO A 217 -18.42 14.70 18.36
CA PRO A 217 -17.64 15.67 19.14
C PRO A 217 -17.72 15.53 20.67
N LEU A 218 -18.92 15.29 21.21
CA LEU A 218 -19.11 15.11 22.66
C LEU A 218 -18.38 13.87 23.19
N TYR A 219 -18.35 12.80 22.39
CA TYR A 219 -17.73 11.54 22.78
C TYR A 219 -16.22 11.55 22.53
N GLN A 220 -15.73 12.28 21.53
CA GLN A 220 -14.28 12.49 21.33
C GLN A 220 -13.61 13.03 22.60
N GLN A 221 -14.15 14.11 23.17
CA GLN A 221 -13.62 14.70 24.41
C GLN A 221 -13.71 13.72 25.58
N PHE A 222 -14.82 13.00 25.71
CA PHE A 222 -15.01 12.00 26.75
C PHE A 222 -13.96 10.88 26.67
N ILE A 223 -13.72 10.32 25.48
CA ILE A 223 -12.75 9.24 25.26
C ILE A 223 -11.33 9.72 25.61
N VAL A 224 -10.97 10.94 25.19
CA VAL A 224 -9.66 11.53 25.52
C VAL A 224 -9.50 11.73 27.03
N GLN A 225 -10.52 12.25 27.73
CA GLN A 225 -10.51 12.41 29.19
C GLN A 225 -10.38 11.08 29.95
N ARG A 226 -10.83 9.98 29.35
CA ARG A 226 -10.75 8.62 29.90
C ARG A 226 -9.49 7.85 29.45
N LYS A 227 -8.42 8.55 29.04
CA LYS A 227 -7.14 7.95 28.60
C LYS A 227 -7.28 7.01 27.38
N GLY A 228 -8.25 7.29 26.51
CA GLY A 228 -8.46 6.49 25.30
C GLY A 228 -7.24 6.49 24.36
N ILE A 229 -6.47 7.58 24.31
CA ILE A 229 -5.25 7.65 23.50
C ILE A 229 -4.16 6.72 24.07
N ASP A 230 -3.96 6.70 25.40
CA ASP A 230 -3.01 5.79 26.05
C ASP A 230 -3.38 4.32 25.75
N LEU A 231 -4.67 3.98 25.89
CA LEU A 231 -5.18 2.66 25.56
C LEU A 231 -4.90 2.26 24.11
N LEU A 232 -5.18 3.15 23.15
CA LEU A 232 -4.93 2.88 21.73
C LEU A 232 -3.43 2.73 21.42
N ALA A 233 -2.58 3.54 22.04
CA ALA A 233 -1.13 3.41 21.88
C ALA A 233 -0.62 2.06 22.40
N ASP A 234 -1.16 1.58 23.53
CA ASP A 234 -0.84 0.27 24.08
C ASP A 234 -1.32 -0.87 23.17
N ILE A 235 -2.54 -0.78 22.62
CA ILE A 235 -3.08 -1.74 21.65
C ILE A 235 -2.20 -1.80 20.39
N ILE A 236 -1.88 -0.64 19.79
CA ILE A 236 -1.02 -0.56 18.60
C ILE A 236 0.33 -1.22 18.89
N ARG A 237 0.95 -0.92 20.04
CA ARG A 237 2.23 -1.52 20.42
C ARG A 237 2.15 -3.04 20.56
N LYS A 238 1.05 -3.59 21.07
CA LYS A 238 0.83 -5.04 21.16
C LYS A 238 0.63 -5.70 19.79
N CYS A 239 -0.12 -5.06 18.90
CA CYS A 239 -0.25 -5.49 17.51
C CYS A 239 1.12 -5.58 16.81
N LEU A 240 1.97 -4.56 16.97
CA LEU A 240 3.30 -4.53 16.34
C LEU A 240 4.27 -5.60 16.86
N LYS A 241 4.06 -6.11 18.08
CA LYS A 241 4.83 -7.24 18.63
C LYS A 241 4.32 -8.60 18.17
N ASN A 242 3.35 -8.64 17.25
CA ASN A 242 2.63 -9.84 16.81
C ASN A 242 1.95 -10.61 17.95
N GLU A 243 1.61 -9.94 19.05
CA GLU A 243 0.94 -10.57 20.19
C GLU A 243 -0.55 -10.78 19.89
N THR A 244 -1.16 -9.97 19.01
CA THR A 244 -2.60 -9.96 18.73
C THR A 244 -2.87 -9.86 17.22
N HIS A 245 -3.17 -10.96 16.54
CA HIS A 245 -3.54 -10.95 15.12
C HIS A 245 -4.95 -11.51 14.89
N VAL A 246 -5.77 -10.76 14.17
CA VAL A 246 -7.12 -11.18 13.79
C VAL A 246 -7.30 -10.94 12.29
N SER A 247 -7.15 -12.02 11.51
CA SER A 247 -7.37 -12.00 10.07
C SER A 247 -8.86 -11.89 9.73
N MET A 248 -9.19 -11.09 8.70
CA MET A 248 -10.51 -11.09 8.03
C MET A 248 -10.98 -12.51 7.70
N SER A 249 -10.08 -13.36 7.18
CA SER A 249 -10.39 -14.74 6.80
C SER A 249 -10.98 -15.59 7.94
N ASN A 250 -10.70 -15.23 9.20
CA ASN A 250 -11.22 -15.93 10.37
C ASN A 250 -12.63 -15.47 10.76
N ILE A 251 -13.06 -14.29 10.30
CA ILE A 251 -14.31 -13.62 10.70
C ILE A 251 -15.34 -13.61 9.57
N THR A 252 -14.90 -13.51 8.31
CA THR A 252 -15.75 -13.42 7.13
C THR A 252 -15.92 -14.75 6.40
N SER A 253 -16.02 -15.87 7.12
CA SER A 253 -16.20 -17.19 6.48
C SER A 253 -17.43 -17.27 5.57
N HIS A 254 -18.48 -16.49 5.87
CA HIS A 254 -19.69 -16.37 5.04
C HIS A 254 -19.47 -15.66 3.70
N LEU A 255 -18.33 -15.00 3.52
CA LEU A 255 -17.90 -14.34 2.28
C LEU A 255 -16.98 -15.21 1.44
N HIS A 256 -16.58 -16.38 1.97
CA HIS A 256 -15.75 -17.34 1.27
C HIS A 256 -16.61 -18.48 0.73
N GLY A 257 -16.79 -18.53 -0.58
CA GLY A 257 -17.47 -19.65 -1.25
C GLY A 257 -16.58 -20.90 -1.31
N ALA A 258 -17.14 -22.08 -1.60
CA ALA A 258 -16.36 -23.27 -1.92
C ALA A 258 -15.44 -23.08 -3.17
N SER A 259 -15.68 -22.02 -3.94
CA SER A 259 -14.89 -21.54 -5.07
C SER A 259 -13.83 -20.49 -4.72
N ASP A 260 -13.66 -20.10 -3.44
CA ASP A 260 -12.57 -19.23 -2.96
C ASP A 260 -11.20 -19.96 -2.93
N GLY A 261 -11.03 -20.99 -3.77
CA GLY A 261 -9.70 -21.35 -4.21
C GLY A 261 -9.12 -20.11 -4.87
N LYS A 262 -8.09 -19.50 -4.24
CA LYS A 262 -7.33 -18.32 -4.69
C LYS A 262 -7.61 -18.03 -6.17
N LEU A 263 -8.56 -17.13 -6.45
CA LEU A 263 -8.78 -16.66 -7.81
C LEU A 263 -7.47 -16.00 -8.21
N CYS A 264 -6.81 -16.71 -9.10
CA CYS A 264 -5.37 -16.74 -9.14
C CYS A 264 -4.76 -15.43 -9.71
N CYS A 265 -5.57 -14.59 -10.37
CA CYS A 265 -5.15 -13.30 -10.93
C CYS A 265 -5.49 -12.11 -10.03
N TRP A 266 -5.79 -12.32 -8.74
CA TRP A 266 -6.33 -11.25 -7.90
C TRP A 266 -5.46 -10.95 -6.67
N SER A 267 -4.82 -9.77 -6.67
CA SER A 267 -4.32 -9.11 -5.47
C SER A 267 -5.51 -8.43 -4.76
N ASN A 268 -5.77 -8.85 -3.53
CA ASN A 268 -7.03 -8.63 -2.81
C ASN A 268 -7.29 -7.13 -2.54
N ILE A 269 -8.53 -6.66 -2.58
CA ILE A 269 -8.88 -5.33 -2.02
C ILE A 269 -8.92 -5.33 -0.47
N GLU A 270 -8.73 -6.51 0.14
CA GLU A 270 -8.20 -6.62 1.50
C GLU A 270 -6.81 -6.00 1.65
N ASP A 271 -6.11 -5.69 0.55
CA ASP A 271 -4.82 -4.99 0.56
C ASP A 271 -4.92 -3.66 1.31
N TRP A 272 -6.02 -2.90 1.15
CA TRP A 272 -6.14 -1.58 1.77
C TRP A 272 -6.21 -1.61 3.30
N VAL A 273 -7.11 -2.41 3.86
CA VAL A 273 -7.26 -2.54 5.33
C VAL A 273 -6.14 -3.39 5.91
N GLY A 274 -5.72 -4.43 5.18
CA GLY A 274 -4.74 -5.41 5.62
C GLY A 274 -5.31 -6.54 6.45
N GLY A 275 -4.42 -7.45 6.84
CA GLY A 275 -4.75 -8.62 7.66
C GLY A 275 -4.99 -8.31 9.14
N ASP A 276 -4.47 -7.20 9.68
CA ASP A 276 -4.62 -6.83 11.09
C ASP A 276 -5.72 -5.78 11.28
N LEU A 277 -6.96 -6.26 11.45
CA LEU A 277 -8.13 -5.40 11.67
C LEU A 277 -8.08 -4.62 12.99
N ILE A 278 -7.44 -5.18 14.02
CA ILE A 278 -7.32 -4.52 15.33
C ILE A 278 -6.41 -3.29 15.19
N LEU A 279 -5.25 -3.45 14.54
CA LEU A 279 -4.34 -2.36 14.26
C LEU A 279 -5.03 -1.27 13.43
N PHE A 280 -5.69 -1.66 12.34
CA PHE A 280 -6.37 -0.73 11.44
C PHE A 280 -7.41 0.11 12.17
N HIS A 281 -8.35 -0.51 12.90
CA HIS A 281 -9.38 0.26 13.61
C HIS A 281 -8.81 1.06 14.77
N SER A 282 -7.74 0.58 15.44
CA SER A 282 -7.06 1.37 16.48
C SER A 282 -6.47 2.67 15.92
N LEU A 283 -5.82 2.60 14.76
CA LEU A 283 -5.30 3.77 14.04
C LEU A 283 -6.44 4.68 13.55
N GLN A 284 -7.53 4.10 13.04
CA GLN A 284 -8.71 4.83 12.62
C GLN A 284 -9.34 5.61 13.79
N ILE A 285 -9.49 5.00 14.95
CA ILE A 285 -9.98 5.68 16.16
C ILE A 285 -9.01 6.79 16.57
N LEU A 286 -7.71 6.48 16.63
CA LEU A 286 -6.68 7.45 17.01
C LEU A 286 -6.69 8.69 16.12
N SER A 287 -6.93 8.52 14.80
CA SER A 287 -7.06 9.63 13.84
C SER A 287 -8.23 10.59 14.19
N GLN A 288 -9.29 10.09 14.80
CA GLN A 288 -10.42 10.92 15.23
C GLN A 288 -10.13 11.67 16.54
N LEU A 289 -9.27 11.10 17.39
CA LEU A 289 -9.00 11.63 18.74
C LEU A 289 -7.81 12.58 18.78
N ILE A 290 -6.81 12.37 17.91
CA ILE A 290 -5.58 13.17 17.90
C ILE A 290 -5.80 14.68 17.79
N PRO A 291 -6.81 15.23 17.05
CA PRO A 291 -7.03 16.68 17.00
C PRO A 291 -7.44 17.29 18.35
N PHE A 292 -7.94 16.48 19.28
CA PHE A 292 -8.38 16.89 20.61
C PHE A 292 -7.34 16.62 21.68
N SER A 293 -6.18 16.10 21.29
CA SER A 293 -5.05 15.91 22.19
C SER A 293 -4.27 17.22 22.35
N ASN A 294 -3.75 17.48 23.55
CA ASN A 294 -2.83 18.59 23.80
C ASN A 294 -1.36 18.20 23.48
N PHE A 295 -1.12 17.36 22.47
CA PHE A 295 0.24 16.99 22.08
C PHE A 295 0.92 18.20 21.40
N ILE A 296 1.49 19.09 22.20
CA ILE A 296 2.46 20.09 21.72
C ILE A 296 3.80 19.38 21.71
N CYS A 297 4.21 18.90 20.54
CA CYS A 297 5.48 18.19 20.39
C CYS A 297 6.40 18.95 19.45
N ASP A 298 7.44 19.51 20.05
CA ASP A 298 8.58 20.06 19.34
C ASP A 298 9.44 18.87 18.87
N TYR A 299 9.32 18.54 17.59
CA TYR A 299 9.97 17.42 16.93
C TYR A 299 11.50 17.40 17.15
N SER A 300 12.13 18.58 17.28
CA SER A 300 13.56 18.73 17.54
C SER A 300 13.99 18.10 18.88
N LYS A 301 13.09 18.01 19.86
CA LYS A 301 13.34 17.44 21.19
C LYS A 301 13.21 15.92 21.24
N ILE A 302 12.44 15.32 20.33
CA ILE A 302 12.23 13.86 20.26
C ILE A 302 13.44 13.17 19.60
N ILE A 303 14.05 13.80 18.59
CA ILE A 303 15.20 13.23 17.86
C ILE A 303 16.54 13.48 18.54
N SER A 304 16.71 14.61 19.23
CA SER A 304 17.99 14.98 19.86
C SER A 304 18.43 14.05 21.00
N ARG A 305 17.63 13.04 21.38
CA ARG A 305 17.85 12.18 22.57
C ARG A 305 17.99 12.97 23.89
N ASP A 306 17.80 14.29 23.87
CA ASP A 306 17.98 15.17 25.03
C ASP A 306 16.73 15.32 25.90
N SER A 307 15.61 14.65 25.57
CA SER A 307 14.44 14.64 26.43
C SER A 307 14.54 13.58 27.53
N VAL A 308 15.36 13.85 28.55
CA VAL A 308 15.02 13.46 29.92
C VAL A 308 13.89 14.39 30.39
N THR A 309 12.70 14.25 29.79
CA THR A 309 11.48 14.76 30.43
C THR A 309 10.82 13.59 31.14
N SER A 310 11.06 13.50 32.45
CA SER A 310 10.59 12.49 33.40
C SER A 310 9.07 12.45 33.61
N ASN A 311 8.26 12.86 32.62
CA ASN A 311 6.82 12.89 32.71
C ASN A 311 6.21 11.84 31.77
N ASN A 312 5.23 11.08 32.27
CA ASN A 312 4.58 9.97 31.56
C ASN A 312 4.09 10.33 30.14
N LEU A 313 3.71 11.58 29.90
CA LEU A 313 3.27 12.06 28.58
C LEU A 313 4.37 12.00 27.52
N GLY A 314 5.62 12.35 27.87
CA GLY A 314 6.74 12.32 26.94
C GLY A 314 7.10 10.91 26.51
N VAL A 315 7.05 9.96 27.45
CA VAL A 315 7.29 8.53 27.20
C VAL A 315 6.22 7.94 26.29
N LEU A 316 4.94 8.29 26.52
CA LEU A 316 3.84 7.87 25.66
C LEU A 316 4.02 8.38 24.23
N VAL A 317 4.31 9.67 24.07
CA VAL A 317 4.52 10.30 22.75
C VAL A 317 5.67 9.65 22.02
N GLU A 318 6.82 9.45 22.68
CA GLU A 318 7.99 8.83 22.05
C GLU A 318 7.69 7.37 21.65
N SER A 319 7.00 6.62 22.51
CA SER A 319 6.57 5.25 22.20
C SER A 319 5.60 5.22 21.03
N LEU A 320 4.61 6.10 21.00
CA LEU A 320 3.63 6.18 19.93
C LEU A 320 4.29 6.58 18.61
N PHE A 321 5.19 7.56 18.64
CA PHE A 321 5.96 7.99 17.48
C PHE A 321 6.76 6.84 16.86
N LYS A 322 7.47 6.05 17.66
CA LYS A 322 8.22 4.88 17.18
C LYS A 322 7.30 3.85 16.54
N SER A 323 6.17 3.55 17.19
CA SER A 323 5.16 2.63 16.64
C SER A 323 4.59 3.11 15.31
N LEU A 324 4.19 4.38 15.22
CA LEU A 324 3.63 4.95 13.98
C LEU A 324 4.67 4.99 12.86
N SER A 325 5.92 5.32 13.17
CA SER A 325 7.01 5.35 12.20
C SER A 325 7.28 3.96 11.62
N SER A 326 7.26 2.90 12.44
CA SER A 326 7.41 1.53 11.92
C SER A 326 6.24 1.08 11.05
N ILE A 327 5.04 1.62 11.26
CA ILE A 327 3.88 1.29 10.43
C ILE A 327 4.03 1.85 9.02
N LEU A 328 4.78 2.95 8.83
CA LEU A 328 4.95 3.55 7.50
C LEU A 328 5.77 2.69 6.52
N ASP A 329 6.47 1.66 7.01
CA ASP A 329 7.21 0.70 6.20
C ASP A 329 6.30 -0.02 5.18
N ASN A 330 6.87 -0.45 4.04
CA ASN A 330 6.13 -1.10 2.94
C ASN A 330 5.54 -2.49 3.29
N THR A 331 5.67 -2.95 4.54
CA THR A 331 5.14 -4.23 5.02
C THR A 331 3.69 -4.15 5.51
N TYR A 332 3.19 -2.95 5.83
CA TYR A 332 1.84 -2.75 6.33
C TYR A 332 0.87 -2.36 5.22
N SER A 333 -0.41 -2.60 5.47
CA SER A 333 -1.46 -2.23 4.53
C SER A 333 -1.50 -0.72 4.28
N PRO A 334 -1.78 -0.28 3.04
CA PRO A 334 -1.93 1.13 2.69
C PRO A 334 -2.82 1.93 3.64
N GLY A 335 -3.96 1.39 4.08
CA GLY A 335 -4.86 2.07 5.01
C GLY A 335 -4.25 2.30 6.39
N SER A 336 -3.54 1.31 6.94
CA SER A 336 -2.80 1.46 8.21
C SER A 336 -1.71 2.52 8.07
N ARG A 337 -0.96 2.51 6.96
CA ARG A 337 0.07 3.49 6.65
C ARG A 337 -0.50 4.90 6.57
N TRP A 338 -1.63 5.09 5.90
CA TRP A 338 -2.27 6.39 5.79
C TRP A 338 -2.83 6.93 7.11
N TYR A 339 -3.46 6.10 7.93
CA TYR A 339 -3.91 6.55 9.26
C TYR A 339 -2.73 6.86 10.18
N ALA A 340 -1.66 6.06 10.14
CA ALA A 340 -0.44 6.37 10.88
C ALA A 340 0.16 7.69 10.42
N GLN A 341 0.23 7.92 9.10
CA GLN A 341 0.75 9.15 8.52
C GLN A 341 -0.12 10.37 8.84
N TYR A 342 -1.44 10.22 8.87
CA TYR A 342 -2.35 11.26 9.33
C TYR A 342 -2.05 11.65 10.78
N VAL A 343 -1.86 10.68 11.67
CA VAL A 343 -1.51 10.98 13.08
C VAL A 343 -0.14 11.66 13.17
N LEU A 344 0.84 11.21 12.39
CA LEU A 344 2.19 11.81 12.31
C LEU A 344 2.19 13.26 11.80
N SER A 345 1.19 13.66 11.00
CA SER A 345 1.03 15.06 10.55
C SER A 345 0.78 16.04 11.71
N PHE A 346 0.29 15.57 12.86
CA PHE A 346 0.15 16.39 14.08
C PHE A 346 1.49 16.57 14.81
N PHE A 347 2.52 15.81 14.43
CA PHE A 347 3.89 15.94 14.92
C PHE A 347 4.81 16.65 13.90
N GLY A 348 4.23 17.21 12.83
CA GLY A 348 4.98 17.93 11.79
C GLY A 348 5.60 17.05 10.71
N LEU A 349 5.28 15.76 10.64
CA LEU A 349 5.84 14.84 9.63
C LEU A 349 4.86 14.57 8.51
N PHE A 350 5.30 14.77 7.26
CA PHE A 350 4.47 14.67 6.07
C PHE A 350 5.15 13.78 5.01
N GLY A 351 4.47 12.73 4.55
CA GLY A 351 4.98 11.84 3.50
C GLY A 351 5.23 10.41 3.98
N PHE A 352 5.81 9.60 3.10
CA PHE A 352 6.12 8.19 3.38
C PHE A 352 7.62 7.99 3.21
N PRO A 353 8.37 7.77 4.31
CA PRO A 353 9.80 7.56 4.22
C PRO A 353 10.10 6.29 3.43
N SER A 354 11.13 6.34 2.59
CA SER A 354 11.56 5.21 1.77
C SER A 354 13.08 5.08 1.75
N LYS A 355 13.58 3.86 1.53
CA LYS A 355 15.03 3.62 1.39
C LYS A 355 15.61 4.39 0.20
N LEU A 356 14.91 4.37 -0.94
CA LEU A 356 15.28 5.15 -2.12
C LEU A 356 15.32 6.64 -1.80
N GLY A 357 14.28 7.18 -1.18
CA GLY A 357 14.22 8.58 -0.78
C GLY A 357 15.38 8.99 0.13
N LYS A 358 15.74 8.14 1.10
CA LYS A 358 16.90 8.37 1.97
C LYS A 358 18.22 8.42 1.18
N ARG A 359 18.42 7.53 0.21
CA ARG A 359 19.62 7.51 -0.64
C ARG A 359 19.67 8.75 -1.55
N MET A 360 18.53 9.15 -2.10
CA MET A 360 18.42 10.32 -2.97
C MET A 360 18.55 11.65 -2.24
N GLY A 361 18.12 11.75 -0.97
CA GLY A 361 18.25 12.97 -0.17
C GLY A 361 19.70 13.48 -0.08
N VAL A 362 20.69 12.58 -0.09
CA VAL A 362 22.12 12.92 -0.09
C VAL A 362 22.51 13.75 -1.32
N SER A 363 21.94 13.46 -2.48
CA SER A 363 22.24 14.19 -3.73
C SER A 363 21.83 15.67 -3.67
N LEU A 364 20.72 15.98 -3.00
CA LEU A 364 20.27 17.36 -2.82
C LEU A 364 21.25 18.16 -1.94
N THR A 365 21.82 17.53 -0.90
CA THR A 365 22.74 18.20 0.03
C THR A 365 24.15 18.37 -0.53
N GLU A 366 24.65 17.40 -1.29
CA GLU A 366 26.03 17.43 -1.80
C GLU A 366 26.18 18.28 -3.08
N ASN A 367 25.08 18.57 -3.78
CA ASN A 367 25.06 19.34 -5.04
C ASN A 367 25.90 18.72 -6.18
N GLU A 368 26.33 17.46 -6.04
CA GLU A 368 27.04 16.71 -7.06
C GLU A 368 26.12 16.40 -8.24
N LEU A 369 26.61 16.57 -9.48
CA LEU A 369 25.85 16.33 -10.72
C LEU A 369 24.62 17.25 -10.93
N ALA A 370 24.45 18.30 -10.12
CA ALA A 370 23.37 19.26 -10.28
C ALA A 370 23.50 20.06 -11.59
N ASP A 371 22.44 20.11 -12.37
CA ASP A 371 22.41 20.71 -13.71
C ASP A 371 21.50 21.95 -13.81
N ILE A 372 20.70 22.23 -12.79
CA ILE A 372 19.86 23.42 -12.66
C ILE A 372 20.23 24.21 -11.39
N GLN A 373 20.25 25.53 -11.50
CA GLN A 373 20.48 26.44 -10.38
C GLN A 373 19.30 27.42 -10.24
N PHE A 374 18.62 27.39 -9.11
CA PHE A 374 17.67 28.43 -8.70
C PHE A 374 18.41 29.57 -8.00
N LEU A 375 18.15 30.80 -8.41
CA LEU A 375 18.66 32.00 -7.74
C LEU A 375 17.52 32.73 -7.05
N PHE A 376 17.59 32.81 -5.73
CA PHE A 376 16.71 33.66 -4.95
C PHE A 376 17.06 35.15 -5.13
N THR A 377 16.14 36.04 -4.78
CA THR A 377 16.34 37.48 -4.89
C THR A 377 17.39 38.03 -3.91
N ASN A 378 17.67 37.30 -2.83
CA ASN A 378 18.79 37.55 -1.93
C ASN A 378 20.15 37.11 -2.51
N GLY A 379 20.18 36.57 -3.73
CA GLY A 379 21.38 36.08 -4.42
C GLY A 379 21.85 34.70 -3.98
N GLN A 380 21.14 34.03 -3.06
CA GLN A 380 21.51 32.68 -2.64
C GLN A 380 21.19 31.66 -3.75
N PRO A 381 22.17 30.82 -4.14
CA PRO A 381 21.93 29.76 -5.11
C PRO A 381 21.41 28.49 -4.43
N LEU A 382 20.52 27.79 -5.13
CA LEU A 382 20.05 26.46 -4.78
C LEU A 382 20.16 25.56 -6.00
N ARG A 383 20.93 24.48 -5.90
CA ARG A 383 21.25 23.61 -7.04
C ARG A 383 20.39 22.35 -6.97
N VAL A 384 19.87 21.93 -8.11
CA VAL A 384 18.94 20.81 -8.23
C VAL A 384 19.18 20.05 -9.53
N HIS A 385 18.58 18.86 -9.62
CA HIS A 385 18.69 17.94 -10.74
C HIS A 385 17.41 17.94 -11.57
N GLY A 386 17.53 18.30 -12.85
CA GLY A 386 16.41 18.34 -13.79
C GLY A 386 15.73 16.99 -13.97
N SER A 387 16.50 15.90 -13.97
CA SER A 387 15.96 14.53 -14.08
C SER A 387 15.01 14.17 -12.93
N ILE A 388 15.34 14.60 -11.71
CA ILE A 388 14.50 14.40 -10.52
C ILE A 388 13.24 15.27 -10.60
N LEU A 389 13.39 16.53 -11.03
CA LEU A 389 12.25 17.41 -11.23
C LEU A 389 11.30 16.92 -12.33
N VAL A 390 11.81 16.40 -13.46
CA VAL A 390 10.97 15.79 -14.52
C VAL A 390 10.14 14.64 -13.97
N ALA A 391 10.73 13.80 -13.12
CA ALA A 391 10.03 12.63 -12.63
C ALA A 391 8.91 12.96 -11.63
N VAL A 392 9.13 13.92 -10.73
CA VAL A 392 8.25 14.15 -9.57
C VAL A 392 7.51 15.48 -9.62
N CYS A 393 8.13 16.54 -10.13
CA CYS A 393 7.56 17.88 -10.13
C CYS A 393 7.96 18.71 -11.38
N PRO A 394 7.39 18.41 -12.56
CA PRO A 394 7.70 19.12 -13.80
C PRO A 394 7.43 20.62 -13.75
N TYR A 395 6.54 21.08 -12.87
CA TYR A 395 6.20 22.50 -12.68
C TYR A 395 7.38 23.39 -12.25
N LEU A 396 8.45 22.80 -11.73
CA LEU A 396 9.67 23.54 -11.34
C LEU A 396 10.71 23.60 -12.47
N LEU A 397 10.45 22.99 -13.62
CA LEU A 397 11.37 23.03 -14.76
C LEU A 397 11.22 24.34 -15.56
N PRO A 398 12.31 24.83 -16.15
CA PRO A 398 12.25 25.88 -17.17
C PRO A 398 11.35 25.52 -18.36
N PRO A 399 10.83 26.51 -19.12
CA PRO A 399 10.05 26.24 -20.34
C PRO A 399 10.83 25.45 -21.39
N LYS A 400 10.16 24.51 -22.07
CA LYS A 400 10.73 23.58 -23.07
C LYS A 400 11.69 24.22 -24.08
N ASP A 401 11.36 25.42 -24.58
CA ASP A 401 12.17 26.12 -25.59
C ASP A 401 13.60 26.42 -25.13
N SER A 402 13.84 26.50 -23.81
CA SER A 402 15.19 26.66 -23.27
C SER A 402 16.05 25.40 -23.45
N PHE A 403 15.43 24.22 -23.50
CA PHE A 403 16.14 22.94 -23.65
C PHE A 403 16.51 22.63 -25.11
N ILE A 404 15.63 22.97 -26.05
CA ILE A 404 15.82 22.73 -27.49
C ILE A 404 16.97 23.57 -28.06
N LYS A 405 17.10 24.84 -27.62
CA LYS A 405 18.18 25.74 -28.08
C LYS A 405 19.60 25.25 -27.76
N LYS A 406 19.76 24.39 -26.74
CA LYS A 406 21.05 23.86 -26.30
C LYS A 406 21.38 22.50 -26.95
N SER A 407 20.37 21.67 -27.21
CA SER A 407 20.52 20.36 -27.85
C SER A 407 21.06 20.44 -29.29
N LEU A 408 20.70 21.49 -30.06
CA LEU A 408 21.21 21.71 -31.42
C LEU A 408 22.70 22.08 -31.48
N LEU A 409 23.27 22.61 -30.39
CA LEU A 409 24.70 22.94 -30.30
C LEU A 409 25.52 21.77 -29.75
N ASP A 410 24.90 20.87 -28.99
CA ASP A 410 25.59 19.78 -28.29
C ASP A 410 25.72 18.48 -29.10
N CYS A 411 24.97 18.31 -30.19
CA CYS A 411 25.02 17.08 -31.00
C CYS A 411 26.36 16.87 -31.72
N GLU A 412 27.16 17.93 -31.90
CA GLU A 412 28.55 17.83 -32.39
C GLU A 412 29.57 17.56 -31.26
N SER A 413 29.14 17.63 -29.98
CA SER A 413 30.02 17.70 -28.80
C SER A 413 30.17 16.40 -27.99
N LEU A 414 29.62 15.27 -28.46
CA LEU A 414 29.90 13.94 -27.87
C LEU A 414 31.39 13.54 -27.91
N LYS A 415 32.27 14.39 -28.47
CA LYS A 415 33.73 14.24 -28.47
C LYS A 415 34.48 15.28 -27.59
N GLY A 416 33.78 16.13 -26.85
CA GLY A 416 34.40 17.21 -26.06
C GLY A 416 34.40 16.94 -24.56
N ASN A 417 35.59 16.84 -23.95
CA ASN A 417 35.84 16.75 -22.51
C ASN A 417 34.97 17.72 -21.69
N ARG A 418 33.91 17.21 -21.06
CA ARG A 418 33.13 17.96 -20.07
C ARG A 418 33.77 17.83 -18.70
N GLN A 419 34.61 18.81 -18.33
CA GLN A 419 34.98 19.03 -16.93
C GLN A 419 33.70 19.26 -16.12
N HIS A 420 33.36 18.30 -15.26
CA HIS A 420 32.27 18.46 -14.29
C HIS A 420 32.74 19.43 -13.20
N GLY A 421 31.99 20.51 -12.96
CA GLY A 421 32.25 21.38 -11.81
C GLY A 421 31.84 22.85 -11.94
N THR A 422 31.65 23.41 -13.15
CA THR A 422 31.48 24.87 -13.27
C THR A 422 30.42 25.39 -14.25
N ASN A 423 29.78 24.56 -15.07
CA ASN A 423 28.77 25.02 -16.04
C ASN A 423 27.39 24.39 -15.78
N PHE A 424 26.53 25.10 -15.05
CA PHE A 424 25.11 24.71 -14.93
C PHE A 424 24.45 24.69 -16.31
N ARG A 425 23.59 23.70 -16.56
CA ARG A 425 22.83 23.68 -17.82
C ARG A 425 21.82 24.82 -17.83
N TYR A 426 21.22 25.17 -16.68
CA TYR A 426 20.24 26.26 -16.58
C TYR A 426 20.34 27.03 -15.26
N GLU A 427 20.15 28.34 -15.34
CA GLU A 427 19.98 29.24 -14.20
C GLU A 427 18.57 29.83 -14.26
N VAL A 428 17.82 29.75 -13.17
CA VAL A 428 16.44 30.21 -13.05
C VAL A 428 16.33 31.21 -11.91
N LYS A 429 16.00 32.45 -12.24
CA LYS A 429 15.79 33.51 -11.25
C LYS A 429 14.38 33.41 -10.68
N LEU A 430 14.28 33.19 -9.38
CA LEU A 430 13.01 33.08 -8.67
C LEU A 430 12.43 34.46 -8.35
N SER A 431 11.10 34.55 -8.29
CA SER A 431 10.39 35.75 -7.86
C SER A 431 10.56 35.97 -6.34
N GLU A 432 10.53 37.23 -5.89
CA GLU A 432 10.52 37.60 -4.45
C GLU A 432 9.38 36.96 -3.65
N ARG A 433 8.34 36.45 -4.33
CA ARG A 433 7.20 35.77 -3.71
C ARG A 433 7.47 34.31 -3.35
N VAL A 434 8.61 33.77 -3.75
CA VAL A 434 8.98 32.38 -3.46
C VAL A 434 9.75 32.37 -2.14
N ASP A 435 9.11 31.82 -1.10
CA ASP A 435 9.75 31.62 0.19
C ASP A 435 10.84 30.54 0.08
N SER A 436 12.06 30.87 0.52
CA SER A 436 13.21 29.98 0.38
C SER A 436 13.12 28.76 1.28
N SER A 437 12.60 28.91 2.50
CA SER A 437 12.43 27.79 3.43
C SER A 437 11.39 26.80 2.89
N ALA A 438 10.25 27.32 2.43
CA ALA A 438 9.20 26.50 1.86
C ALA A 438 9.66 25.77 0.59
N LEU A 439 10.45 26.42 -0.29
CA LEU A 439 10.99 25.75 -1.48
C LEU A 439 11.99 24.64 -1.10
N MET A 440 12.83 24.85 -0.09
CA MET A 440 13.71 23.80 0.42
C MET A 440 12.90 22.59 0.90
N LYS A 441 11.83 22.80 1.68
CA LYS A 441 10.93 21.70 2.09
C LYS A 441 10.30 21.00 0.90
N ILE A 442 9.84 21.73 -0.12
CA ILE A 442 9.28 21.10 -1.34
C ILE A 442 10.34 20.23 -2.04
N LEU A 443 11.58 20.68 -2.11
CA LEU A 443 12.66 19.89 -2.69
C LEU A 443 13.02 18.67 -1.82
N ASP A 444 13.08 18.81 -0.50
CA ASP A 444 13.25 17.67 0.40
C ASP A 444 12.17 16.61 0.13
N TYR A 445 10.91 17.02 -0.05
CA TYR A 445 9.82 16.09 -0.39
C TYR A 445 10.03 15.44 -1.76
N ILE A 446 10.42 16.21 -2.77
CA ILE A 446 10.66 15.71 -4.14
C ILE A 446 11.75 14.63 -4.17
N TYR A 447 12.80 14.79 -3.36
CA TYR A 447 13.92 13.85 -3.34
C TYR A 447 13.69 12.65 -2.42
N THR A 448 12.96 12.84 -1.32
CA THR A 448 12.87 11.82 -0.27
C THR A 448 11.49 11.18 -0.11
N GLY A 449 10.44 11.80 -0.68
CA GLY A 449 9.04 11.44 -0.45
C GLY A 449 8.51 11.84 0.94
N PHE A 450 9.29 12.59 1.73
CA PHE A 450 9.04 12.84 3.14
C PHE A 450 9.63 14.16 3.64
N ILE A 451 8.91 14.90 4.48
CA ILE A 451 9.36 16.16 5.05
C ILE A 451 8.93 16.34 6.50
N ILE A 452 9.68 17.19 7.19
CA ILE A 452 9.33 17.73 8.49
C ILE A 452 9.07 19.22 8.33
N VAL A 453 7.92 19.67 8.81
CA VAL A 453 7.46 21.06 8.68
C VAL A 453 6.99 21.55 10.04
N GLU A 454 7.52 22.69 10.47
CA GLU A 454 7.09 23.36 11.69
C GLU A 454 5.72 24.05 11.48
N ASP A 455 4.95 24.24 12.55
CA ASP A 455 3.56 24.71 12.46
C ASP A 455 3.40 26.06 11.73
N ASP A 456 4.38 26.96 11.85
CA ASP A 456 4.42 28.25 11.16
C ASP A 456 4.76 28.13 9.66
N GLU A 457 5.50 27.10 9.27
CA GLU A 457 5.88 26.78 7.89
C GLU A 457 4.79 26.00 7.12
N VAL A 458 3.82 25.37 7.80
CA VAL A 458 2.78 24.55 7.14
C VAL A 458 2.02 25.33 6.07
N LYS A 459 1.65 26.59 6.36
CA LYS A 459 0.87 27.41 5.41
C LYS A 459 1.65 27.74 4.13
N PRO A 460 2.88 28.29 4.17
CA PRO A 460 3.65 28.56 2.96
C PRO A 460 4.01 27.29 2.18
N VAL A 461 4.42 26.20 2.86
CA VAL A 461 4.73 24.91 2.20
C VAL A 461 3.51 24.36 1.47
N ARG A 462 2.33 24.40 2.10
CA ARG A 462 1.08 23.94 1.47
C ARG A 462 0.71 24.72 0.22
N ILE A 463 0.85 26.06 0.24
CA ILE A 463 0.54 26.89 -0.92
C ILE A 463 1.46 26.52 -2.09
N LEU A 464 2.75 26.28 -1.80
CA LEU A 464 3.72 25.91 -2.82
C LEU A 464 3.47 24.48 -3.33
N ALA A 465 3.17 23.52 -2.46
CA ALA A 465 2.80 22.15 -2.84
C ALA A 465 1.64 22.11 -3.84
N LYS A 466 0.58 22.90 -3.61
CA LYS A 466 -0.56 23.04 -4.54
C LYS A 466 -0.14 23.59 -5.91
N ARG A 467 0.76 24.57 -5.93
CA ARG A 467 1.27 25.17 -7.18
C ARG A 467 2.22 24.24 -7.93
N CYS A 468 2.92 23.38 -7.21
CA CYS A 468 3.81 22.35 -7.75
C CYS A 468 3.06 21.07 -8.20
N GLY A 469 1.73 21.00 -8.04
CA GLY A 469 0.94 19.81 -8.38
C GLY A 469 1.16 18.62 -7.46
N LEU A 470 1.77 18.82 -6.28
CA LEU A 470 2.03 17.78 -5.29
C LEU A 470 0.78 17.51 -4.46
N ASN A 471 -0.22 16.89 -5.08
CA ASN A 471 -1.57 16.71 -4.51
C ASN A 471 -1.56 15.89 -3.22
N SER A 472 -0.78 14.80 -3.16
CA SER A 472 -0.64 13.96 -1.96
C SER A 472 -0.07 14.74 -0.78
N LEU A 473 1.01 15.49 -1.00
CA LEU A 473 1.61 16.34 0.04
C LEU A 473 0.63 17.42 0.48
N SER A 474 -0.03 18.09 -0.46
CA SER A 474 -1.04 19.09 -0.15
C SER A 474 -2.19 18.51 0.70
N TYR A 475 -2.61 17.29 0.41
CA TYR A 475 -3.66 16.59 1.15
C TYR A 475 -3.25 16.34 2.61
N MET A 476 -2.02 15.86 2.83
CA MET A 476 -1.47 15.64 4.17
C MET A 476 -1.29 16.95 4.94
N LEU A 477 -0.81 18.02 4.28
CA LEU A 477 -0.67 19.35 4.89
C LEU A 477 -2.03 20.00 5.23
N ASP A 478 -3.09 19.63 4.50
CA ASP A 478 -4.47 20.01 4.84
C ASP A 478 -5.04 19.17 6.00
N LYS A 479 -4.29 18.19 6.55
CA LYS A 479 -4.70 17.26 7.61
C LYS A 479 -6.07 16.65 7.33
N LYS A 480 -6.28 16.20 6.10
CA LYS A 480 -7.50 15.49 5.69
C LYS A 480 -7.42 14.01 6.11
N LEU A 481 -8.54 13.49 6.61
CA LEU A 481 -8.65 12.07 6.96
C LEU A 481 -8.51 11.20 5.72
N PRO A 482 -7.77 10.08 5.77
CA PRO A 482 -7.56 9.20 4.62
C PRO A 482 -8.85 8.76 3.92
N GLU A 483 -8.86 8.86 2.60
CA GLU A 483 -9.90 8.30 1.74
C GLU A 483 -9.65 6.82 1.45
N TRP A 484 -10.72 6.02 1.52
CA TRP A 484 -10.64 4.58 1.33
C TRP A 484 -10.13 4.21 -0.07
N GLY A 485 -9.13 3.33 -0.14
CA GLY A 485 -8.56 2.87 -1.42
C GLY A 485 -7.52 3.81 -2.06
N THR A 486 -7.11 4.90 -1.41
CA THR A 486 -6.17 5.88 -1.95
C THR A 486 -4.73 5.35 -1.99
N PRO A 487 -4.10 5.00 -3.13
CA PRO A 487 -2.77 4.39 -3.12
C PRO A 487 -1.73 5.19 -2.32
N VAL A 488 -0.82 4.51 -1.61
CA VAL A 488 0.27 5.18 -0.90
C VAL A 488 1.22 5.81 -1.93
N PRO A 489 1.53 7.11 -1.82
CA PRO A 489 2.54 7.76 -2.66
C PRO A 489 3.89 7.09 -2.44
N ASN A 490 4.50 6.62 -3.52
CA ASN A 490 5.84 6.05 -3.49
C ASN A 490 6.86 7.07 -4.00
N CYS A 491 8.08 6.98 -3.50
CA CYS A 491 9.22 7.67 -4.08
C CYS A 491 9.60 6.93 -5.37
N ASP A 492 9.25 7.49 -6.52
CA ASP A 492 9.40 6.86 -7.82
C ASP A 492 9.92 7.88 -8.84
N PHE A 493 11.07 7.57 -9.45
CA PHE A 493 11.69 8.38 -10.47
C PHE A 493 11.53 7.81 -11.89
N SER A 494 10.84 6.68 -12.06
CA SER A 494 10.73 5.93 -13.32
C SER A 494 10.20 6.76 -14.49
N HIS A 495 9.36 7.77 -14.22
CA HIS A 495 8.93 8.75 -15.21
C HIS A 495 10.08 9.50 -15.90
N ALA A 496 11.27 9.59 -15.29
CA ALA A 496 12.44 10.16 -15.96
C ALA A 496 12.97 9.26 -17.10
N LEU A 497 12.70 7.95 -17.07
CA LEU A 497 13.11 7.00 -18.11
C LEU A 497 12.25 7.10 -19.37
N GLU A 498 11.03 7.60 -19.25
CA GLU A 498 10.14 7.79 -20.39
C GLU A 498 10.75 8.82 -21.35
N PRO A 499 10.42 8.77 -22.66
CA PRO A 499 10.77 9.82 -23.61
C PRO A 499 10.03 11.12 -23.24
N ALA A 500 10.45 11.77 -22.17
CA ALA A 500 9.95 13.07 -21.77
C ALA A 500 10.36 14.09 -22.82
N GLU A 501 9.56 15.15 -22.97
CA GLU A 501 9.86 16.28 -23.85
C GLU A 501 11.20 16.97 -23.49
N HIS A 502 11.69 16.71 -22.27
CA HIS A 502 13.00 17.10 -21.77
C HIS A 502 13.91 15.87 -21.76
N HIS A 503 14.69 15.65 -22.83
CA HIS A 503 15.68 14.58 -22.86
C HIS A 503 16.86 14.92 -21.93
N LEU A 504 16.80 14.44 -20.69
CA LEU A 504 17.79 14.74 -19.64
C LEU A 504 18.74 13.59 -19.32
N SER A 505 18.63 12.46 -20.02
CA SER A 505 19.57 11.36 -19.86
C SER A 505 21.01 11.81 -20.18
N ASP A 506 21.93 11.47 -19.29
CA ASP A 506 23.33 11.88 -19.35
C ASP A 506 24.29 10.68 -19.33
N THR A 507 23.74 9.46 -19.34
CA THR A 507 24.48 8.21 -19.48
C THR A 507 23.62 7.12 -20.12
N ILE A 508 24.26 6.10 -20.68
CA ILE A 508 23.64 4.91 -21.26
C ILE A 508 24.20 3.69 -20.53
N LEU A 509 23.32 2.78 -20.12
CA LEU A 509 23.70 1.45 -19.64
C LEU A 509 23.52 0.45 -20.78
N GLU A 510 24.62 -0.12 -21.25
CA GLU A 510 24.65 -1.10 -22.35
C GLU A 510 24.71 -2.52 -21.76
N ALA A 511 23.78 -3.39 -22.15
CA ALA A 511 23.75 -4.79 -21.73
C ALA A 511 24.68 -5.65 -22.61
N ASN A 512 24.99 -6.87 -22.15
CA ASN A 512 25.67 -7.86 -22.97
C ASN A 512 24.81 -8.23 -24.19
N GLU A 513 25.49 -8.57 -25.29
CA GLU A 513 24.87 -8.86 -26.58
C GLU A 513 23.88 -10.02 -26.49
N ILE A 514 22.66 -9.80 -26.97
CA ILE A 514 21.68 -10.88 -27.17
C ILE A 514 21.94 -11.44 -28.56
N THR A 515 22.43 -12.68 -28.62
CA THR A 515 22.69 -13.36 -29.88
C THR A 515 21.39 -13.48 -30.71
N GLY A 516 21.40 -12.97 -31.94
CA GLY A 516 20.34 -13.21 -32.93
C GLY A 516 19.15 -12.24 -32.94
N VAL A 517 19.15 -11.17 -32.13
CA VAL A 517 18.07 -10.15 -32.15
C VAL A 517 18.58 -8.82 -32.71
N THR A 518 17.88 -8.28 -33.71
CA THR A 518 18.12 -6.93 -34.21
C THR A 518 17.52 -5.91 -33.24
N TRP A 519 18.36 -5.21 -32.49
CA TRP A 519 17.92 -4.14 -31.58
C TRP A 519 17.85 -2.80 -32.29
N THR A 520 16.80 -2.02 -32.00
CA THR A 520 16.67 -0.63 -32.47
C THR A 520 16.24 0.25 -31.30
N CYS A 521 16.82 1.44 -31.22
CA CYS A 521 16.46 2.43 -30.21
C CYS A 521 15.77 3.62 -30.89
N ALA A 522 14.64 4.06 -30.33
CA ALA A 522 13.94 5.25 -30.82
C ALA A 522 14.73 6.55 -30.57
N MET A 523 15.70 6.52 -29.65
CA MET A 523 16.39 7.71 -29.13
C MET A 523 17.81 7.88 -29.68
N CYS A 524 18.44 6.83 -30.20
CA CYS A 524 19.81 6.89 -30.67
C CYS A 524 20.13 5.82 -31.73
N VAL A 525 21.35 5.86 -32.25
CA VAL A 525 21.84 5.00 -33.35
C VAL A 525 22.51 3.70 -32.87
N LEU A 526 22.52 3.43 -31.56
CA LEU A 526 23.17 2.23 -31.01
C LEU A 526 22.37 0.97 -31.34
N THR A 527 23.11 -0.09 -31.70
CA THR A 527 22.56 -1.38 -32.15
C THR A 527 22.62 -2.47 -31.09
N LEU A 528 23.25 -2.21 -29.94
CA LEU A 528 23.24 -3.12 -28.80
C LEU A 528 22.11 -2.75 -27.83
N PRO A 529 21.50 -3.72 -27.12
CA PRO A 529 20.47 -3.45 -26.13
C PRO A 529 20.98 -2.53 -25.01
N HIS A 530 20.28 -1.44 -24.74
CA HIS A 530 20.70 -0.45 -23.77
C HIS A 530 19.52 0.34 -23.18
N ILE A 531 19.78 1.02 -22.06
CA ILE A 531 18.83 1.92 -21.39
C ILE A 531 19.47 3.29 -21.18
N HIS A 532 18.77 4.34 -21.59
CA HIS A 532 19.15 5.73 -21.27
C HIS A 532 18.83 6.02 -19.80
N ALA A 533 19.81 6.51 -19.04
CA ALA A 533 19.71 6.69 -17.60
C ALA A 533 20.30 8.04 -17.14
N HIS A 534 20.23 8.27 -15.83
CA HIS A 534 20.65 9.51 -15.18
C HIS A 534 21.73 9.23 -14.14
N ARG A 535 22.90 9.85 -14.29
CA ARG A 535 24.06 9.65 -13.40
C ARG A 535 23.73 9.95 -11.96
N VAL A 536 22.94 11.00 -11.67
CA VAL A 536 22.54 11.34 -10.28
C VAL A 536 21.78 10.20 -9.59
N ILE A 537 20.87 9.51 -10.29
CA ILE A 537 20.09 8.42 -9.72
C ILE A 537 21.00 7.20 -9.48
N LEU A 538 21.86 6.88 -10.45
CA LEU A 538 22.84 5.79 -10.32
C LEU A 538 23.87 6.06 -9.20
N TRP A 539 24.40 7.29 -9.14
CA TRP A 539 25.37 7.77 -8.15
C TRP A 539 24.81 7.71 -6.72
N SER A 540 23.53 8.03 -6.56
CA SER A 540 22.87 8.04 -5.24
C SER A 540 22.65 6.61 -4.71
N ASN A 541 22.44 5.66 -5.61
CA ASN A 541 21.99 4.30 -5.28
C ASN A 541 23.09 3.23 -5.37
N CYS A 542 24.24 3.50 -6.00
CA CYS A 542 25.31 2.51 -6.18
C CYS A 542 26.68 3.09 -5.80
N GLY A 543 27.32 2.49 -4.78
CA GLY A 543 28.65 2.90 -4.32
C GLY A 543 29.73 2.72 -5.39
N TYR A 544 29.64 1.65 -6.18
CA TYR A 544 30.53 1.42 -7.32
C TYR A 544 30.40 2.52 -8.38
N LEU A 545 29.18 2.84 -8.82
CA LEU A 545 28.95 3.87 -9.84
C LEU A 545 29.28 5.28 -9.32
N ARG A 546 29.03 5.55 -8.04
CA ARG A 546 29.50 6.76 -7.37
C ARG A 546 31.01 6.93 -7.51
N ALA A 547 31.77 5.91 -7.13
CA ALA A 547 33.22 5.90 -7.25
C ALA A 547 33.68 6.01 -8.71
N LEU A 548 33.01 5.31 -9.63
CA LEU A 548 33.29 5.38 -11.07
C LEU A 548 33.18 6.82 -11.59
N PHE A 549 32.07 7.50 -11.28
CA PHE A 549 31.82 8.87 -11.72
C PHE A 549 32.75 9.90 -11.07
N GLN A 550 33.29 9.61 -9.89
CA GLN A 550 34.22 10.48 -9.17
C GLN A 550 35.70 10.14 -9.40
N SER A 551 36.00 9.04 -10.11
CA SER A 551 37.38 8.53 -10.25
C SER A 551 38.32 9.42 -11.06
N GLY A 552 37.78 10.29 -11.93
CA GLY A 552 38.58 11.10 -12.87
C GLY A 552 39.28 10.27 -13.97
N MET A 553 39.03 8.96 -14.05
CA MET A 553 39.54 8.09 -15.10
C MET A 553 38.75 8.28 -16.41
N SER A 554 39.23 7.71 -17.52
CA SER A 554 38.55 7.82 -18.82
C SER A 554 37.10 7.33 -18.78
N GLU A 555 36.86 6.29 -17.98
CA GLU A 555 35.58 5.64 -17.74
C GLU A 555 34.60 6.55 -17.00
N SER A 556 35.11 7.46 -16.16
CA SER A 556 34.27 8.44 -15.45
C SER A 556 33.58 9.42 -16.42
N TYR A 557 34.21 9.69 -17.56
CA TYR A 557 33.69 10.58 -18.61
C TYR A 557 32.95 9.83 -19.72
N SER A 558 32.92 8.50 -19.68
CA SER A 558 32.20 7.71 -20.67
C SER A 558 30.70 7.99 -20.59
N ALA A 559 30.08 8.23 -21.76
CA ALA A 559 28.64 8.31 -21.89
C ALA A 559 27.97 6.92 -21.84
N ILE A 560 28.74 5.85 -22.10
CA ILE A 560 28.25 4.47 -22.15
C ILE A 560 28.95 3.66 -21.05
N ILE A 561 28.17 3.03 -20.19
CA ILE A 561 28.63 2.10 -19.17
C ILE A 561 28.22 0.70 -19.62
N LYS A 562 29.21 -0.14 -19.86
CA LYS A 562 28.97 -1.55 -20.19
C LYS A 562 28.65 -2.31 -18.92
N VAL A 563 27.49 -2.93 -18.89
CA VAL A 563 27.00 -3.72 -17.76
C VAL A 563 27.05 -5.20 -18.16
N PRO A 564 27.83 -6.04 -17.46
CA PRO A 564 28.11 -7.41 -17.89
C PRO A 564 26.95 -8.38 -17.56
N ILE A 565 25.71 -8.02 -17.90
CA ILE A 565 24.50 -8.84 -17.70
C ILE A 565 23.58 -8.74 -18.94
N GLY A 566 22.65 -9.67 -19.08
CA GLY A 566 21.62 -9.61 -20.10
C GLY A 566 20.65 -8.43 -19.95
N PHE A 567 20.01 -8.04 -21.06
CA PHE A 567 19.02 -6.96 -21.08
C PHE A 567 17.83 -7.14 -20.10
N PRO A 568 17.28 -8.35 -19.89
CA PRO A 568 16.22 -8.57 -18.91
C PRO A 568 16.65 -8.24 -17.47
N ALA A 569 17.87 -8.65 -17.09
CA ALA A 569 18.46 -8.32 -15.80
C ALA A 569 18.71 -6.80 -15.69
N LEU A 570 19.25 -6.18 -16.75
CA LEU A 570 19.48 -4.73 -16.78
C LEU A 570 18.18 -3.93 -16.59
N THR A 571 17.09 -4.37 -17.21
CA THR A 571 15.77 -3.72 -17.08
C THR A 571 15.28 -3.75 -15.62
N LYS A 572 15.42 -4.90 -14.95
CA LYS A 572 15.07 -5.06 -13.54
C LYS A 572 15.97 -4.22 -12.61
N LEU A 573 17.27 -4.17 -12.89
CA LEU A 573 18.21 -3.33 -12.15
C LEU A 573 17.88 -1.85 -12.27
N VAL A 574 17.56 -1.40 -13.49
CA VAL A 574 17.15 0.00 -13.71
C VAL A 574 15.83 0.28 -13.01
N ALA A 575 14.84 -0.62 -13.06
CA ALA A 575 13.62 -0.45 -12.28
C ALA A 575 13.94 -0.24 -10.80
N TRP A 576 14.80 -1.08 -10.19
CA TRP A 576 15.22 -0.93 -8.80
C TRP A 576 15.90 0.43 -8.51
N PHE A 577 16.77 0.91 -9.41
CA PHE A 577 17.42 2.21 -9.24
C PHE A 577 16.42 3.38 -9.16
N TYR A 578 15.29 3.28 -9.85
CA TYR A 578 14.33 4.37 -10.02
C TYR A 578 13.11 4.26 -9.09
N THR A 579 12.72 3.05 -8.68
CA THR A 579 11.56 2.81 -7.80
C THR A 579 11.98 2.40 -6.39
N GLY A 580 13.22 1.93 -6.21
CA GLY A 580 13.72 1.38 -4.96
C GLY A 580 13.28 -0.05 -4.68
N GLU A 581 12.53 -0.67 -5.59
CA GLU A 581 11.98 -2.01 -5.43
C GLU A 581 12.36 -2.88 -6.63
N LEU A 582 12.86 -4.09 -6.36
CA LEU A 582 13.15 -5.04 -7.43
C LEU A 582 11.83 -5.65 -7.91
N PRO A 583 11.57 -5.71 -9.23
CA PRO A 583 10.37 -6.39 -9.74
C PRO A 583 10.27 -7.80 -9.17
N ARG A 584 9.12 -8.15 -8.61
CA ARG A 584 8.90 -9.47 -7.98
C ARG A 584 8.31 -10.46 -8.97
N ILE A 585 8.66 -11.73 -8.82
CA ILE A 585 7.94 -12.83 -9.46
C ILE A 585 6.72 -13.16 -8.58
N ASN A 586 5.52 -12.89 -9.11
CA ASN A 586 4.29 -13.39 -8.49
C ASN A 586 4.10 -14.85 -8.90
N LEU A 587 4.18 -15.76 -7.92
CA LEU A 587 3.98 -17.21 -8.11
C LEU A 587 2.49 -17.56 -8.26
N ASP A 588 1.81 -16.79 -9.09
CA ASP A 588 0.41 -16.92 -9.43
C ASP A 588 0.25 -17.74 -10.72
N CYS A 589 -0.88 -17.60 -11.40
CA CYS A 589 -1.20 -18.34 -12.63
C CYS A 589 -0.45 -17.79 -13.80
N ASN A 590 -0.06 -16.51 -13.78
CA ASN A 590 0.78 -15.98 -14.83
C ASN A 590 2.10 -16.76 -14.82
N TRP A 591 2.68 -16.96 -13.63
CA TRP A 591 3.86 -17.82 -13.47
C TRP A 591 3.58 -19.27 -13.85
N ASN A 592 2.51 -19.87 -13.33
CA ASN A 592 2.21 -21.28 -13.58
C ASN A 592 1.82 -21.59 -15.05
N ASN A 593 1.32 -20.60 -15.79
CA ASN A 593 1.00 -20.69 -17.21
C ASN A 593 2.21 -20.44 -18.13
N MET A 594 3.33 -19.95 -17.60
CA MET A 594 4.57 -19.83 -18.36
C MET A 594 5.13 -21.22 -18.69
N THR A 595 5.73 -21.34 -19.87
CA THR A 595 6.53 -22.52 -20.21
C THR A 595 7.77 -22.60 -19.30
N THR A 596 8.33 -23.79 -19.08
CA THR A 596 9.57 -23.95 -18.28
C THR A 596 10.69 -23.05 -18.78
N ASN A 597 10.81 -22.86 -20.10
CA ASN A 597 11.83 -22.00 -20.69
C ASN A 597 11.62 -20.52 -20.38
N GLN A 598 10.37 -20.04 -20.34
CA GLN A 598 10.05 -18.68 -19.93
C GLN A 598 10.35 -18.46 -18.44
N GLN A 599 9.97 -19.41 -17.59
CA GLN A 599 10.31 -19.38 -16.16
C GLN A 599 11.83 -19.38 -15.93
N LEU A 600 12.56 -20.21 -16.69
CA LEU A 600 14.02 -20.27 -16.63
C LEU A 600 14.67 -18.95 -17.04
N HIS A 601 14.26 -18.37 -18.17
CA HIS A 601 14.78 -17.09 -18.64
C HIS A 601 14.51 -15.96 -17.64
N GLU A 602 13.34 -15.96 -17.00
CA GLU A 602 13.04 -15.01 -15.94
C GLU A 602 13.95 -15.21 -14.72
N LEU A 603 14.18 -16.46 -14.29
CA LEU A 603 15.09 -16.77 -13.18
C LEU A 603 16.55 -16.44 -13.47
N GLN A 604 17.04 -16.73 -14.68
CA GLN A 604 18.41 -16.40 -15.11
C GLN A 604 18.70 -14.92 -14.90
N SER A 605 17.73 -14.05 -15.17
CA SER A 605 17.89 -12.61 -14.93
C SER A 605 18.13 -12.26 -13.46
N TYR A 606 17.55 -13.00 -12.49
CA TYR A 606 17.82 -12.80 -11.07
C TYR A 606 19.17 -13.39 -10.63
N VAL A 607 19.63 -14.47 -11.25
CA VAL A 607 20.98 -15.02 -11.00
C VAL A 607 22.06 -14.04 -11.47
N GLU A 608 21.91 -13.47 -12.67
CA GLU A 608 22.79 -12.41 -13.18
C GLU A 608 22.79 -11.18 -12.26
N LEU A 609 21.61 -10.77 -11.77
CA LEU A 609 21.49 -9.67 -10.83
C LEU A 609 22.18 -9.95 -9.50
N SER A 610 22.03 -11.15 -8.94
CA SER A 610 22.70 -11.54 -7.70
C SER A 610 24.23 -11.42 -7.85
N TRP A 611 24.77 -11.93 -8.96
CA TRP A 611 26.18 -11.82 -9.29
C TRP A 611 26.65 -10.37 -9.47
N LEU A 612 25.95 -9.58 -10.28
CA LEU A 612 26.32 -8.19 -10.52
C LEU A 612 26.23 -7.37 -9.23
N ALA A 613 25.21 -7.62 -8.40
CA ALA A 613 25.01 -6.94 -7.15
C ALA A 613 26.15 -7.21 -6.16
N GLU A 614 26.73 -8.40 -6.15
CA GLU A 614 27.95 -8.69 -5.40
C GLU A 614 29.12 -7.85 -5.90
N PHE A 615 29.32 -7.76 -7.22
CA PHE A 615 30.38 -6.96 -7.83
C PHE A 615 30.20 -5.44 -7.62
N TRP A 616 28.97 -4.93 -7.70
CA TRP A 616 28.63 -3.51 -7.53
C TRP A 616 28.35 -3.09 -6.08
N LEU A 617 28.47 -4.03 -5.13
CA LEU A 617 28.21 -3.83 -3.70
C LEU A 617 26.76 -3.39 -3.40
N LEU A 618 25.80 -3.93 -4.15
CA LEU A 618 24.37 -3.70 -3.99
C LEU A 618 23.74 -4.81 -3.13
N GLU A 619 24.07 -4.81 -1.83
CA GLU A 619 23.65 -5.87 -0.88
C GLU A 619 22.13 -6.14 -0.89
N GLU A 620 21.31 -5.08 -0.94
CA GLU A 620 19.84 -5.21 -0.97
C GLU A 620 19.36 -5.94 -2.23
N VAL A 621 19.91 -5.59 -3.40
CA VAL A 621 19.57 -6.24 -4.68
C VAL A 621 20.02 -7.70 -4.66
N ARG A 622 21.21 -7.98 -4.11
CA ARG A 622 21.74 -9.34 -4.01
C ARG A 622 20.81 -10.24 -3.20
N GLU A 623 20.44 -9.82 -2.00
CA GLU A 623 19.58 -10.62 -1.12
C GLU A 623 18.15 -10.73 -1.67
N GLU A 624 17.56 -9.67 -2.23
CA GLU A 624 16.24 -9.74 -2.87
C GLU A 624 16.24 -10.69 -4.08
N ALA A 625 17.23 -10.60 -4.97
CA ALA A 625 17.34 -11.47 -6.14
C ALA A 625 17.58 -12.93 -5.73
N LEU A 626 18.44 -13.17 -4.75
CA LEU A 626 18.68 -14.50 -4.20
C LEU A 626 17.39 -15.11 -3.63
N ASN A 627 16.64 -14.36 -2.82
CA ASN A 627 15.41 -14.84 -2.21
C ASN A 627 14.34 -15.21 -3.26
N VAL A 628 14.24 -14.43 -4.34
CA VAL A 628 13.35 -14.74 -5.48
C VAL A 628 13.74 -16.07 -6.12
N VAL A 629 15.03 -16.27 -6.42
CA VAL A 629 15.52 -17.52 -7.02
C VAL A 629 15.23 -18.70 -6.10
N LEU A 630 15.64 -18.63 -4.83
CA LEU A 630 15.47 -19.73 -3.87
C LEU A 630 13.99 -20.14 -3.72
N SER A 631 13.09 -19.16 -3.61
CA SER A 631 11.64 -19.40 -3.50
C SER A 631 11.07 -20.12 -4.72
N CYS A 632 11.56 -19.81 -5.92
CA CYS A 632 11.13 -20.48 -7.15
C CYS A 632 11.70 -21.90 -7.28
N LEU A 633 12.93 -22.12 -6.83
CA LEU A 633 13.57 -23.44 -6.86
C LEU A 633 12.87 -24.43 -5.93
N GLU A 634 12.46 -24.00 -4.73
CA GLU A 634 11.73 -24.84 -3.77
C GLU A 634 10.43 -25.43 -4.36
N LEU A 635 9.81 -24.74 -5.32
CA LEU A 635 8.54 -25.15 -5.93
C LEU A 635 8.69 -26.02 -7.17
N ASN A 636 9.84 -25.99 -7.85
CA ASN A 636 10.02 -26.68 -9.13
C ASN A 636 11.42 -27.29 -9.30
N GLN A 637 11.50 -28.61 -9.14
CA GLN A 637 12.74 -29.38 -9.33
C GLN A 637 13.30 -29.29 -10.76
N LYS A 638 12.45 -29.11 -11.77
CA LYS A 638 12.91 -28.99 -13.17
C LYS A 638 13.71 -27.71 -13.38
N LEU A 639 13.28 -26.60 -12.78
CA LEU A 639 14.04 -25.34 -12.81
C LEU A 639 15.39 -25.48 -12.10
N SER A 640 15.45 -26.28 -11.04
CA SER A 640 16.71 -26.55 -10.33
C SER A 640 17.73 -27.33 -11.17
N MET A 641 17.27 -28.24 -12.05
CA MET A 641 18.16 -28.94 -12.99
C MET A 641 18.76 -28.00 -14.04
N GLU A 642 17.93 -27.13 -14.62
CA GLU A 642 18.35 -26.21 -15.69
C GLU A 642 19.21 -25.05 -15.19
N ILE A 643 18.98 -24.55 -13.97
CA ILE A 643 19.66 -23.34 -13.47
C ILE A 643 21.07 -23.60 -12.94
N ILE A 644 21.41 -24.84 -12.55
CA ILE A 644 22.62 -25.10 -11.74
C ILE A 644 23.90 -24.78 -12.51
N ASN A 645 23.98 -25.15 -13.79
CA ASN A 645 25.14 -24.87 -14.63
C ASN A 645 25.28 -23.35 -14.84
N PHE A 646 24.17 -22.67 -15.12
CA PHE A 646 24.17 -21.22 -15.29
C PHE A 646 24.62 -20.48 -14.02
N ALA A 647 24.14 -20.90 -12.85
CA ALA A 647 24.57 -20.34 -11.57
C ALA A 647 26.05 -20.65 -11.27
N LEU A 648 26.55 -21.81 -11.69
CA LEU A 648 27.95 -22.20 -11.54
C LEU A 648 28.89 -21.36 -12.42
N GLU A 649 28.49 -21.06 -13.66
CA GLU A 649 29.22 -20.17 -14.58
C GLU A 649 29.42 -18.77 -13.98
N LEU A 650 28.45 -18.28 -13.20
CA LEU A 650 28.52 -17.01 -12.48
C LEU A 650 29.04 -17.15 -11.04
N HIS A 651 29.54 -18.33 -10.66
CA HIS A 651 30.06 -18.65 -9.32
C HIS A 651 29.07 -18.35 -8.16
N GLN A 652 27.77 -18.44 -8.41
CA GLN A 652 26.71 -18.19 -7.43
C GLN A 652 26.42 -19.42 -6.56
N TRP A 653 27.38 -19.81 -5.71
CA TRP A 653 27.36 -21.07 -4.95
C TRP A 653 26.14 -21.27 -4.05
N ARG A 654 25.60 -20.21 -3.41
CA ARG A 654 24.37 -20.34 -2.59
C ARG A 654 23.18 -20.83 -3.42
N ILE A 655 23.08 -20.42 -4.69
CA ILE A 655 22.03 -20.86 -5.60
C ILE A 655 22.30 -22.30 -6.06
N VAL A 656 23.56 -22.62 -6.40
CA VAL A 656 24.01 -23.95 -6.80
C VAL A 656 23.71 -24.99 -5.70
N GLU A 657 24.06 -24.69 -4.45
CA GLU A 657 23.83 -25.57 -3.29
C GLU A 657 22.33 -25.79 -3.03
N ALA A 658 21.50 -24.75 -3.15
CA ALA A 658 20.05 -24.86 -2.98
C ALA A 658 19.42 -25.70 -4.10
N ALA A 659 19.78 -25.44 -5.36
CA ALA A 659 19.34 -26.22 -6.50
C ALA A 659 19.74 -27.69 -6.36
N ALA A 660 21.01 -27.95 -6.02
CA ALA A 660 21.54 -29.31 -5.80
C ALA A 660 20.81 -30.02 -4.67
N SER A 661 20.60 -29.34 -3.53
CA SER A 661 19.87 -29.88 -2.39
C SER A 661 18.42 -30.26 -2.71
N ASN A 662 17.79 -29.55 -3.65
CA ASN A 662 16.42 -29.79 -4.08
C ASN A 662 16.29 -31.01 -5.02
N ILE A 663 17.25 -31.17 -5.94
CA ILE A 663 17.25 -32.29 -6.91
C ILE A 663 18.06 -33.51 -6.44
N ALA A 664 18.79 -33.42 -5.33
CA ALA A 664 19.54 -34.54 -4.75
C ALA A 664 18.73 -35.85 -4.64
N PRO A 665 17.43 -35.87 -4.27
CA PRO A 665 16.63 -37.10 -4.27
C PRO A 665 16.51 -37.81 -5.63
N LEU A 666 16.70 -37.08 -6.74
CA LEU A 666 16.64 -37.60 -8.11
C LEU A 666 17.97 -38.22 -8.56
N TYR A 667 19.06 -38.04 -7.82
CA TYR A 667 20.40 -38.46 -8.21
C TYR A 667 20.50 -39.92 -8.70
N PRO A 668 19.92 -40.94 -8.02
CA PRO A 668 19.96 -42.32 -8.53
C PRO A 668 19.29 -42.47 -9.89
N LYS A 669 18.14 -41.81 -10.10
CA LYS A 669 17.40 -41.85 -11.37
C LYS A 669 18.17 -41.14 -12.48
N MET A 670 18.79 -40.01 -12.18
CA MET A 670 19.59 -39.24 -13.14
C MET A 670 20.85 -40.01 -13.56
N ARG A 671 21.48 -40.71 -12.62
CA ARG A 671 22.61 -41.61 -12.91
C ARG A 671 22.21 -42.74 -13.84
N ASP A 672 21.07 -43.37 -13.58
CA ASP A 672 20.63 -44.54 -14.35
C ASP A 672 20.05 -44.15 -15.74
N SER A 673 19.62 -42.90 -15.93
CA SER A 673 19.08 -42.36 -17.20
C SER A 673 20.11 -41.65 -18.08
N GLY A 674 21.28 -41.30 -17.55
CA GLY A 674 22.32 -40.53 -18.24
C GLY A 674 22.16 -39.01 -18.12
N ASP A 675 21.13 -38.51 -17.44
CA ASP A 675 20.88 -37.07 -17.27
C ASP A 675 22.02 -36.33 -16.56
N LEU A 676 22.88 -37.03 -15.81
CA LEU A 676 24.07 -36.46 -15.16
C LEU A 676 25.11 -35.92 -16.17
N GLU A 677 25.11 -36.38 -17.41
CA GLU A 677 26.04 -35.89 -18.46
C GLU A 677 25.78 -34.43 -18.85
N ASN A 678 24.60 -33.89 -18.51
CA ASN A 678 24.25 -32.49 -18.76
C ASN A 678 24.83 -31.54 -17.71
N PHE A 679 25.50 -32.03 -16.67
CA PHE A 679 26.03 -31.22 -15.56
C PHE A 679 27.56 -31.18 -15.62
N SER A 680 28.15 -30.10 -15.08
CA SER A 680 29.60 -30.07 -14.85
C SER A 680 30.05 -31.09 -13.81
N GLU A 681 31.33 -31.47 -13.82
CA GLU A 681 31.89 -32.38 -12.82
C GLU A 681 31.69 -31.86 -11.40
N GLU A 682 31.86 -30.55 -11.18
CA GLU A 682 31.65 -29.91 -9.88
C GLU A 682 30.19 -30.02 -9.41
N ALA A 683 29.22 -29.85 -10.33
CA ALA A 683 27.81 -29.98 -10.02
C ALA A 683 27.45 -31.44 -9.68
N VAL A 684 27.99 -32.42 -10.40
CA VAL A 684 27.77 -33.85 -10.13
C VAL A 684 28.33 -34.25 -8.76
N ASP A 685 29.52 -33.77 -8.40
CA ASP A 685 30.14 -34.07 -7.11
C ASP A 685 29.35 -33.47 -5.93
N LEU A 686 28.85 -32.24 -6.08
CA LEU A 686 27.98 -31.62 -5.10
C LEU A 686 26.66 -32.38 -4.95
N LEU A 687 26.02 -32.76 -6.06
CA LEU A 687 24.78 -33.54 -6.06
C LEU A 687 24.94 -34.89 -5.35
N ARG A 688 26.03 -35.60 -5.64
CA ARG A 688 26.38 -36.86 -4.98
C ARG A 688 26.55 -36.66 -3.48
N SER A 689 27.24 -35.60 -3.08
CA SER A 689 27.49 -35.28 -1.66
C SER A 689 26.20 -34.93 -0.92
N GLU A 690 25.32 -34.13 -1.53
CA GLU A 690 24.01 -33.77 -0.95
C GLU A 690 23.07 -34.98 -0.84
N TYR A 691 23.08 -35.87 -1.84
CA TYR A 691 22.34 -37.13 -1.77
C TYR A 691 22.81 -37.97 -0.56
N VAL A 692 24.12 -38.19 -0.41
CA VAL A 692 24.69 -38.96 0.72
C VAL A 692 24.34 -38.32 2.06
N ARG A 693 24.47 -36.99 2.19
CA ARG A 693 24.13 -36.24 3.41
C ARG A 693 22.65 -36.42 3.80
N ARG A 694 21.75 -36.39 2.81
CA ARG A 694 20.31 -36.64 3.04
C ARG A 694 20.05 -38.08 3.45
N SER A 695 20.66 -39.06 2.79
CA SER A 695 20.52 -40.47 3.14
C SER A 695 20.94 -40.74 4.60
N GLN A 696 22.05 -40.14 5.05
CA GLN A 696 22.54 -40.26 6.43
C GLN A 696 21.61 -39.60 7.47
N LYS A 697 20.97 -38.46 7.14
CA LYS A 697 19.97 -37.81 8.01
C LYS A 697 18.68 -38.62 8.16
N GLY A 698 18.30 -39.40 7.15
CA GLY A 698 17.16 -40.33 7.23
C GLY A 698 17.35 -41.45 8.25
N PHE A 699 18.58 -41.92 8.45
CA PHE A 699 18.92 -42.95 9.43
C PHE A 699 19.03 -42.44 10.88
N SER A 700 19.06 -41.12 11.10
CA SER A 700 19.27 -40.53 12.43
C SER A 700 17.98 -40.16 13.18
N LYS A 701 16.80 -40.39 12.58
CA LYS A 701 15.48 -40.20 13.23
C LYS A 701 14.85 -41.47 13.79
N ASP A 702 15.46 -42.64 13.53
CA ASP A 702 15.03 -43.95 14.04
C ASP A 702 16.08 -44.57 15.00
N GLY A 703 16.84 -43.73 15.73
CA GLY A 703 17.82 -44.13 16.73
C GLY A 703 17.40 -43.77 18.15
#